data_AF-A0AAW0E5G8-F1
#
_entry.id   AF-A0AAW0E5G8-F1
#
_cell.length_a   1.000
_cell.length_b   1.000
_cell.length_c   1.000
_cell.angle_alpha   90.00
_cell.angle_beta   90.00
_cell.angle_gamma   90.00
#
_symmetry.space_group_name_H-M   'P 1'
#
loop_
_entity.id
_entity.type
_entity.pdbx_description
1 polymer ?
#
loop_
_entity_poly.entity_id
_entity_poly.type
_entity_poly.pdbx_seq_one_letter_code
_entity_poly.pdbx_strand_id
1 'polypeptide(L)'
;MDSAVSKQLVDKIYEKRKAAALELEKQVRECHQQGDDRRIAQIIDQLVDMLSNASNPLHVRNGGLIGLAGTAIAMGVDVAPYMEKFIYSLLDCFVDPENRIRYFSAECLYNIAKVSKGEILVYFNEIFDALSKLAADSELSVKNGAELLDRLLKDIVAESASVYIPIHPETEKSKDDSHGVLVPHPVPGDESHPTAKKAFSLAHFIPLLRERIYVVSPFTRSYLVSWITVLDSVPELELISYLPEFLDGLLKYLSDPTDDVKVATEILLADFLREIREVSSLRKRIEPPKRTGDDGESLGRVDGEKLPELNMDHPERAVFLNDKDRHANYYDDANEDHISETDMKDTGAWVPGQGVKIDYGAIIEILIQQLDGEHAEIQQSTALRWLADFLTFTAEVLVPFTPRLIPAILPNLAHHDPMIQSAAIRTNKLLLGVIQNLPSPTDKSSRPQEKVSGSRPQASPTPPTNAPRQSVSKDSREGTSPDSIPDATPNTGTTLVRPRGSGTDISVQPRSDIPLPTQTSTEASRPHSPVSLLSQSGQSHALQSSSILEDADPFDYQATVTELTVQFLSEFEETRVAALKWLIMLHQKAPKKILAMDDGTFPALLKTLSDSSEEVIKHDLQLLAQISSSSEETYFKAFMMNLLELFSTDRRLLETRGSLIIRQLCLNLNTERIYRTFAEILEKEEDLEFASVIVQKLSMILITSPELADFRKRLKSLETRQDGQALFITLYRSWCHNAVAVFSLCLLAQAYEHASNLLYIFADLEVTVQMLVQIDKLVQLIESPVFTYIRLQLLEPERYPHLFKCLYGLLMLLPQSSAFVSLRNRLNAVNSAGFLHIAPKPSVGALSSRSKLVRDEIKWQELLQHFRSVQSRHEKARRQALGTDTFSGFYEFDRQSDQGERVTTRPGPAPTRPGLRRKATGEVSIPSSNPSTAQNPSPTTPFARSLSPLNPRARIQNGVSASNPPSTPLNPAAALTQQAQKQKRIISLTRKE
;
A
#
# COMPACT_ATOMS: atom_id res chain seq x y z
N MET A 1 12.20 -68.66 -23.00
CA MET A 1 11.00 -69.45 -22.60
C MET A 1 10.93 -70.73 -23.43
N ASP A 2 10.14 -71.71 -23.00
CA ASP A 2 9.95 -72.96 -23.76
C ASP A 2 9.16 -72.76 -25.07
N SER A 3 9.49 -73.52 -26.12
CA SER A 3 8.92 -73.32 -27.47
C SER A 3 7.39 -73.53 -27.52
N ALA A 4 6.85 -74.39 -26.67
CA ALA A 4 5.40 -74.63 -26.56
C ALA A 4 4.66 -73.45 -25.88
N VAL A 5 5.31 -72.77 -24.94
CA VAL A 5 4.80 -71.56 -24.28
C VAL A 5 4.87 -70.38 -25.23
N SER A 6 6.03 -70.14 -25.84
CA SER A 6 6.25 -69.09 -26.86
C SER A 6 5.19 -69.11 -27.97
N LYS A 7 4.93 -70.27 -28.57
CA LYS A 7 3.94 -70.43 -29.65
C LYS A 7 2.51 -70.14 -29.25
N GLN A 8 2.14 -70.38 -27.98
CA GLN A 8 0.79 -70.11 -27.48
C GLN A 8 0.63 -68.66 -26.99
N LEU A 9 1.71 -68.06 -26.48
CA LEU A 9 1.76 -66.66 -26.07
C LEU A 9 1.58 -65.71 -27.28
N VAL A 10 1.92 -66.15 -28.50
CA VAL A 10 1.64 -65.44 -29.76
C VAL A 10 0.38 -65.93 -30.50
N ASP A 11 -0.47 -66.77 -29.90
CA ASP A 11 -1.74 -67.17 -30.53
C ASP A 11 -2.72 -65.99 -30.59
N LYS A 12 -3.61 -65.97 -31.59
CA LYS A 12 -4.64 -64.93 -31.75
C LYS A 12 -5.70 -65.01 -30.65
N ILE A 13 -5.98 -66.19 -30.12
CA ILE A 13 -6.99 -66.43 -29.08
C ILE A 13 -6.46 -65.98 -27.70
N TYR A 14 -7.19 -65.09 -27.04
CA TYR A 14 -6.81 -64.54 -25.74
C TYR A 14 -6.62 -65.61 -24.64
N GLU A 15 -7.57 -66.55 -24.49
CA GLU A 15 -7.48 -67.60 -23.46
C GLU A 15 -6.24 -68.51 -23.63
N LYS A 16 -5.74 -68.71 -24.85
CA LYS A 16 -4.48 -69.43 -25.08
C LYS A 16 -3.27 -68.62 -24.62
N ARG A 17 -3.23 -67.31 -24.89
CA ARG A 17 -2.16 -66.42 -24.39
C ARG A 17 -2.17 -66.37 -22.86
N LYS A 18 -3.36 -66.32 -22.25
CA LYS A 18 -3.54 -66.36 -20.79
C LYS A 18 -3.09 -67.69 -20.18
N ALA A 19 -3.47 -68.83 -20.77
CA ALA A 19 -3.00 -70.14 -20.33
C ALA A 19 -1.47 -70.29 -20.50
N ALA A 20 -0.91 -69.78 -21.60
CA ALA A 20 0.54 -69.76 -21.82
C ALA A 20 1.27 -68.89 -20.79
N ALA A 21 0.70 -67.75 -20.40
CA ALA A 21 1.28 -66.89 -19.37
C ALA A 21 1.24 -67.51 -17.97
N LEU A 22 0.23 -68.33 -17.64
CA LEU A 22 0.18 -69.10 -16.38
C LEU A 22 1.23 -70.23 -16.35
N GLU A 23 1.45 -70.93 -17.47
CA GLU A 23 2.56 -71.91 -17.54
C GLU A 23 3.93 -71.20 -17.58
N LEU A 24 4.01 -69.99 -18.14
CA LEU A 24 5.22 -69.15 -18.06
C LEU A 24 5.50 -68.69 -16.62
N GLU A 25 4.47 -68.26 -15.87
CA GLU A 25 4.57 -67.91 -14.45
C GLU A 25 5.12 -69.10 -13.65
N LYS A 26 4.58 -70.30 -13.89
CA LYS A 26 5.08 -71.54 -13.29
C LYS A 26 6.54 -71.85 -13.70
N GLN A 27 6.88 -71.74 -14.98
CA GLN A 27 8.25 -71.91 -15.47
C GLN A 27 9.23 -70.92 -14.81
N VAL A 28 8.87 -69.64 -14.73
CA VAL A 28 9.71 -68.61 -14.11
C VAL A 28 9.86 -68.86 -12.61
N ARG A 29 8.79 -69.25 -11.91
CA ARG A 29 8.84 -69.62 -10.48
C ARG A 29 9.72 -70.84 -10.22
N GLU A 30 9.67 -71.84 -11.08
CA GLU A 30 10.59 -72.99 -11.05
C GLU A 30 12.06 -72.58 -11.29
N CYS A 31 12.33 -71.66 -12.23
CA CYS A 31 13.67 -71.15 -12.50
C CYS A 31 14.22 -70.29 -11.34
N HIS A 32 13.38 -69.43 -10.76
CA HIS A 32 13.73 -68.57 -9.62
C HIS A 32 14.03 -69.40 -8.37
N GLN A 33 13.24 -70.43 -8.07
CA GLN A 33 13.54 -71.40 -7.00
C GLN A 33 14.84 -72.20 -7.22
N GLN A 34 15.37 -72.22 -8.44
CA GLN A 34 16.63 -72.87 -8.81
C GLN A 34 17.82 -71.89 -8.93
N GLY A 35 17.59 -70.57 -8.84
CA GLY A 35 18.62 -69.55 -9.08
C GLY A 35 19.09 -69.46 -10.54
N ASP A 36 18.24 -69.81 -11.51
CA ASP A 36 18.55 -69.72 -12.95
C ASP A 36 18.24 -68.30 -13.50
N ASP A 37 18.88 -67.30 -12.91
CA ASP A 37 18.76 -65.87 -13.28
C ASP A 37 19.09 -65.64 -14.76
N ARG A 38 20.01 -66.44 -15.33
CA ARG A 38 20.35 -66.37 -16.75
C ARG A 38 19.18 -66.76 -17.65
N ARG A 39 18.39 -67.78 -17.28
CA ARG A 39 17.19 -68.18 -18.03
C ARG A 39 16.04 -67.21 -17.82
N ILE A 40 15.91 -66.62 -16.62
CA ILE A 40 14.95 -65.53 -16.34
C ILE A 40 15.26 -64.32 -17.24
N ALA A 41 16.52 -63.86 -17.25
CA ALA A 41 16.98 -62.80 -18.13
C ALA A 41 16.63 -63.08 -19.61
N GLN A 42 16.91 -64.30 -20.10
CA GLN A 42 16.58 -64.71 -21.48
C GLN A 42 15.07 -64.83 -21.75
N ILE A 43 14.23 -65.07 -20.74
CA ILE A 43 12.78 -65.01 -20.88
C ILE A 43 12.33 -63.56 -21.04
N ILE A 44 12.86 -62.65 -20.20
CA ILE A 44 12.56 -61.22 -20.24
C ILE A 44 13.02 -60.59 -21.56
N ASP A 45 14.25 -60.87 -22.00
CA ASP A 45 14.78 -60.36 -23.28
C ASP A 45 13.90 -60.78 -24.48
N GLN A 46 13.34 -62.00 -24.46
CA GLN A 46 12.40 -62.47 -25.48
C GLN A 46 11.01 -61.82 -25.38
N LEU A 47 10.55 -61.46 -24.18
CA LEU A 47 9.29 -60.75 -23.96
C LEU A 47 9.39 -59.28 -24.42
N VAL A 48 10.54 -58.64 -24.20
CA VAL A 48 10.83 -57.27 -24.64
C VAL A 48 10.95 -57.20 -26.17
N ASP A 49 11.65 -58.11 -26.84
CA ASP A 49 11.71 -58.16 -28.31
C ASP A 49 10.32 -58.28 -28.97
N MET A 50 9.42 -59.08 -28.37
CA MET A 50 8.03 -59.17 -28.82
C MET A 50 7.24 -57.87 -28.65
N LEU A 51 7.64 -56.98 -27.74
CA LEU A 51 6.98 -55.71 -27.43
C LEU A 51 7.52 -54.54 -28.25
N SER A 52 8.85 -54.35 -28.25
CA SER A 52 9.56 -53.17 -28.75
C SER A 52 9.57 -53.06 -30.28
N ASN A 53 9.46 -54.19 -31.00
CA ASN A 53 9.25 -54.14 -32.44
C ASN A 53 7.79 -53.75 -32.75
N ALA A 54 7.55 -52.47 -33.01
CA ALA A 54 6.23 -51.93 -33.34
C ALA A 54 5.58 -52.52 -34.61
N SER A 55 6.34 -53.20 -35.48
CA SER A 55 5.78 -53.93 -36.63
C SER A 55 5.16 -55.29 -36.26
N ASN A 56 5.39 -55.78 -35.03
CA ASN A 56 4.80 -57.02 -34.55
C ASN A 56 3.26 -56.90 -34.49
N PRO A 57 2.51 -57.91 -34.98
CA PRO A 57 1.05 -57.91 -34.88
C PRO A 57 0.55 -57.74 -33.44
N LEU A 58 -0.57 -57.06 -33.24
CA LEU A 58 -1.10 -56.73 -31.91
C LEU A 58 -1.18 -57.93 -30.95
N HIS A 59 -1.50 -59.14 -31.44
CA HIS A 59 -1.57 -60.35 -30.61
C HIS A 59 -0.20 -60.83 -30.09
N VAL A 60 0.90 -60.53 -30.80
CA VAL A 60 2.28 -60.78 -30.36
C VAL A 60 2.67 -59.79 -29.27
N ARG A 61 2.45 -58.48 -29.49
CA ARG A 61 2.77 -57.43 -28.51
C ARG A 61 1.95 -57.57 -27.21
N ASN A 62 0.66 -57.86 -27.33
CA ASN A 62 -0.18 -58.25 -26.19
C ASN A 62 0.30 -59.56 -25.52
N GLY A 63 0.87 -60.50 -26.27
CA GLY A 63 1.51 -61.70 -25.72
C GLY A 63 2.72 -61.36 -24.85
N GLY A 64 3.58 -60.46 -25.31
CA GLY A 64 4.70 -59.90 -24.54
C GLY A 64 4.23 -59.27 -23.23
N LEU A 65 3.24 -58.37 -23.27
CA LEU A 65 2.69 -57.69 -22.08
C LEU A 65 2.13 -58.68 -21.03
N ILE A 66 1.32 -59.65 -21.45
CA ILE A 66 0.73 -60.63 -20.52
C ILE A 66 1.80 -61.59 -19.98
N GLY A 67 2.76 -61.99 -20.81
CA GLY A 67 3.89 -62.83 -20.39
C GLY A 67 4.85 -62.12 -19.43
N LEU A 68 5.07 -60.81 -19.61
CA LEU A 68 5.87 -59.97 -18.72
C LEU A 68 5.19 -59.79 -17.35
N ALA A 69 3.88 -59.54 -17.34
CA ALA A 69 3.10 -59.49 -16.10
C ALA A 69 3.15 -60.83 -15.34
N GLY A 70 2.97 -61.97 -16.04
CA GLY A 70 3.12 -63.30 -15.45
C GLY A 70 4.54 -63.59 -14.93
N THR A 71 5.56 -63.08 -15.63
CA THR A 71 6.97 -63.19 -15.22
C THR A 71 7.24 -62.38 -13.94
N ALA A 72 6.68 -61.17 -13.81
CA ALA A 72 6.76 -60.38 -12.58
C ALA A 72 6.02 -61.06 -11.41
N ILE A 73 4.79 -61.56 -11.63
CA ILE A 73 3.98 -62.28 -10.62
C ILE A 73 4.66 -63.58 -10.16
N ALA A 74 5.48 -64.21 -11.00
CA ALA A 74 6.26 -65.39 -10.63
C ALA A 74 7.37 -65.09 -9.62
N MET A 75 8.01 -63.93 -9.73
CA MET A 75 9.20 -63.52 -8.95
C MET A 75 8.87 -62.64 -7.74
N GLY A 76 7.74 -61.93 -7.74
CA GLY A 76 7.38 -61.07 -6.61
C GLY A 76 8.21 -59.78 -6.58
N VAL A 77 8.91 -59.53 -5.48
CA VAL A 77 9.79 -58.36 -5.33
C VAL A 77 11.06 -58.52 -6.17
N ASP A 78 11.56 -59.76 -6.32
CA ASP A 78 12.77 -60.12 -7.07
C ASP A 78 12.67 -59.89 -8.60
N VAL A 79 11.58 -59.28 -9.07
CA VAL A 79 11.53 -58.62 -10.39
C VAL A 79 12.41 -57.37 -10.47
N ALA A 80 12.71 -56.73 -9.33
CA ALA A 80 13.35 -55.43 -9.27
C ALA A 80 14.69 -55.31 -10.03
N PRO A 81 15.65 -56.26 -9.90
CA PRO A 81 16.91 -56.21 -10.67
C PRO A 81 16.69 -56.17 -12.19
N TYR A 82 15.61 -56.81 -12.66
CA TYR A 82 15.31 -56.93 -14.08
C TYR A 82 14.50 -55.75 -14.65
N MET A 83 13.99 -54.82 -13.82
CA MET A 83 13.05 -53.79 -14.27
C MET A 83 13.65 -52.84 -15.32
N GLU A 84 14.92 -52.48 -15.20
CA GLU A 84 15.61 -51.58 -16.15
C GLU A 84 15.52 -52.08 -17.60
N LYS A 85 15.58 -53.41 -17.81
CA LYS A 85 15.52 -54.05 -19.13
C LYS A 85 14.21 -53.82 -19.88
N PHE A 86 13.11 -53.59 -19.17
CA PHE A 86 11.77 -53.59 -19.77
C PHE A 86 10.93 -52.36 -19.46
N ILE A 87 11.24 -51.60 -18.40
CA ILE A 87 10.40 -50.48 -17.95
C ILE A 87 10.26 -49.41 -19.05
N TYR A 88 11.36 -49.01 -19.70
CA TYR A 88 11.32 -48.02 -20.78
C TYR A 88 10.49 -48.50 -21.98
N SER A 89 10.72 -49.73 -22.46
CA SER A 89 9.92 -50.34 -23.54
C SER A 89 8.43 -50.54 -23.20
N LEU A 90 8.11 -50.64 -21.90
CA LEU A 90 6.74 -50.68 -21.40
C LEU A 90 6.10 -49.29 -21.35
N LEU A 91 6.86 -48.25 -21.00
CA LEU A 91 6.41 -46.85 -21.03
C LEU A 91 6.29 -46.31 -22.47
N ASP A 92 7.13 -46.75 -23.41
CA ASP A 92 6.95 -46.48 -24.85
C ASP A 92 5.57 -46.94 -25.35
N CYS A 93 5.05 -48.04 -24.78
CA CYS A 93 3.71 -48.54 -25.12
C CYS A 93 2.56 -47.68 -24.55
N PHE A 94 2.83 -46.73 -23.64
CA PHE A 94 1.81 -45.79 -23.14
C PHE A 94 1.49 -44.70 -24.18
N VAL A 95 2.32 -44.52 -25.22
CA VAL A 95 2.06 -43.61 -26.35
C VAL A 95 1.78 -44.34 -27.67
N ASP A 96 1.52 -45.64 -27.60
CA ASP A 96 1.23 -46.46 -28.78
C ASP A 96 -0.06 -46.02 -29.50
N PRO A 97 -0.12 -46.00 -30.85
CA PRO A 97 -1.34 -45.63 -31.56
C PRO A 97 -2.55 -46.54 -31.24
N GLU A 98 -2.34 -47.82 -30.93
CA GLU A 98 -3.42 -48.76 -30.62
C GLU A 98 -3.85 -48.62 -29.15
N ASN A 99 -5.12 -48.21 -28.93
CA ASN A 99 -5.68 -48.02 -27.59
C ASN A 99 -5.60 -49.30 -26.72
N ARG A 100 -5.71 -50.47 -27.37
CA ARG A 100 -5.57 -51.76 -26.70
C ARG A 100 -4.17 -51.98 -26.14
N ILE A 101 -3.12 -51.52 -26.82
CA ILE A 101 -1.75 -51.63 -26.33
C ILE A 101 -1.57 -50.73 -25.11
N ARG A 102 -1.99 -49.45 -25.18
CA ARG A 102 -1.91 -48.48 -24.07
C ARG A 102 -2.63 -48.98 -22.81
N TYR A 103 -3.81 -49.59 -22.98
CA TYR A 103 -4.55 -50.23 -21.88
C TYR A 103 -3.77 -51.41 -21.26
N PHE A 104 -3.33 -52.38 -22.08
CA PHE A 104 -2.64 -53.57 -21.55
C PHE A 104 -1.23 -53.26 -21.02
N SER A 105 -0.56 -52.17 -21.44
CA SER A 105 0.69 -51.72 -20.84
C SER A 105 0.47 -51.09 -19.45
N ALA A 106 -0.61 -50.32 -19.26
CA ALA A 106 -1.00 -49.84 -17.94
C ALA A 106 -1.40 -51.00 -17.00
N GLU A 107 -2.18 -51.98 -17.48
CA GLU A 107 -2.51 -53.19 -16.71
C GLU A 107 -1.26 -54.04 -16.39
N CYS A 108 -0.29 -54.14 -17.32
CA CYS A 108 0.99 -54.80 -17.08
C CYS A 108 1.77 -54.10 -15.96
N LEU A 109 1.95 -52.78 -16.04
CA LEU A 109 2.69 -52.00 -15.05
C LEU A 109 1.98 -51.95 -13.69
N TYR A 110 0.64 -51.95 -13.64
CA TYR A 110 -0.12 -52.14 -12.40
C TYR A 110 0.23 -53.48 -11.71
N ASN A 111 0.29 -54.57 -12.46
CA ASN A 111 0.66 -55.87 -11.89
C ASN A 111 2.14 -55.92 -11.44
N ILE A 112 3.05 -55.24 -12.14
CA ILE A 112 4.46 -55.10 -11.74
C ILE A 112 4.58 -54.28 -10.45
N ALA A 113 4.01 -53.06 -10.40
CA ALA A 113 4.02 -52.20 -9.22
C ALA A 113 3.44 -52.88 -7.97
N LYS A 114 2.37 -53.67 -8.16
CA LYS A 114 1.71 -54.44 -7.09
C LYS A 114 2.62 -55.49 -6.44
N VAL A 115 3.59 -56.04 -7.17
CA VAL A 115 4.51 -57.05 -6.64
C VAL A 115 5.86 -56.46 -6.21
N SER A 116 6.36 -55.44 -6.89
CA SER A 116 7.63 -54.77 -6.58
C SER A 116 7.53 -53.75 -5.43
N LYS A 117 6.34 -53.18 -5.19
CA LYS A 117 6.09 -52.15 -4.17
C LYS A 117 7.11 -51.00 -4.25
N GLY A 118 7.81 -50.69 -3.16
CA GLY A 118 8.75 -49.56 -3.06
C GLY A 118 9.88 -49.55 -4.10
N GLU A 119 10.30 -50.70 -4.63
CA GLU A 119 11.28 -50.77 -5.73
C GLU A 119 10.81 -50.03 -7.00
N ILE A 120 9.49 -49.89 -7.22
CA ILE A 120 8.97 -49.17 -8.39
C ILE A 120 9.29 -47.66 -8.34
N LEU A 121 9.55 -47.11 -7.15
CA LEU A 121 9.79 -45.67 -6.95
C LEU A 121 11.11 -45.19 -7.57
N VAL A 122 12.06 -46.10 -7.83
CA VAL A 122 13.31 -45.82 -8.57
C VAL A 122 13.05 -45.33 -10.02
N TYR A 123 11.85 -45.60 -10.54
CA TYR A 123 11.37 -45.18 -11.86
C TYR A 123 10.19 -44.19 -11.76
N PHE A 124 9.96 -43.58 -10.59
CA PHE A 124 8.77 -42.75 -10.34
C PHE A 124 8.63 -41.60 -11.35
N ASN A 125 9.70 -40.85 -11.63
CA ASN A 125 9.66 -39.70 -12.53
C ASN A 125 9.17 -40.09 -13.94
N GLU A 126 9.67 -41.19 -14.51
CA GLU A 126 9.29 -41.63 -15.86
C GLU A 126 7.88 -42.24 -15.89
N ILE A 127 7.49 -42.99 -14.85
CA ILE A 127 6.14 -43.55 -14.72
C ILE A 127 5.11 -42.43 -14.55
N PHE A 128 5.40 -41.43 -13.71
CA PHE A 128 4.57 -40.24 -13.51
C PHE A 128 4.39 -39.44 -14.81
N ASP A 129 5.48 -39.22 -15.57
CA ASP A 129 5.38 -38.56 -16.87
C ASP A 129 4.45 -39.35 -17.82
N ALA A 130 4.66 -40.65 -17.97
CA ALA A 130 3.83 -41.50 -18.83
C ALA A 130 2.35 -41.54 -18.39
N LEU A 131 2.09 -41.61 -17.08
CA LEU A 131 0.74 -41.54 -16.52
C LEU A 131 0.07 -40.18 -16.75
N SER A 132 0.80 -39.06 -16.64
CA SER A 132 0.27 -37.72 -16.88
C SER A 132 -0.26 -37.53 -18.30
N LYS A 133 0.28 -38.29 -19.26
CA LYS A 133 -0.19 -38.39 -20.66
C LYS A 133 -1.44 -39.28 -20.76
N LEU A 134 -1.43 -40.47 -20.15
CA LEU A 134 -2.59 -41.37 -20.14
C LEU A 134 -3.82 -40.78 -19.42
N ALA A 135 -3.62 -39.95 -18.39
CA ALA A 135 -4.70 -39.22 -17.73
C ALA A 135 -5.50 -38.35 -18.71
N ALA A 136 -4.90 -37.91 -19.83
CA ALA A 136 -5.54 -37.12 -20.88
C ALA A 136 -5.95 -37.93 -22.13
N ASP A 137 -5.84 -39.27 -22.13
CA ASP A 137 -6.13 -40.11 -23.30
C ASP A 137 -7.53 -39.88 -23.90
N SER A 138 -7.66 -40.03 -25.21
CA SER A 138 -8.96 -40.02 -25.90
C SER A 138 -9.89 -41.17 -25.48
N GLU A 139 -9.34 -42.28 -24.98
CA GLU A 139 -10.05 -43.55 -24.79
C GLU A 139 -10.32 -43.82 -23.30
N LEU A 140 -11.60 -43.90 -22.95
CA LEU A 140 -12.05 -44.07 -21.56
C LEU A 140 -11.55 -45.39 -20.95
N SER A 141 -11.42 -46.46 -21.74
CA SER A 141 -10.83 -47.72 -21.28
C SER A 141 -9.39 -47.55 -20.82
N VAL A 142 -8.58 -46.82 -21.59
CA VAL A 142 -7.16 -46.55 -21.26
C VAL A 142 -7.06 -45.68 -20.01
N LYS A 143 -7.90 -44.64 -19.90
CA LYS A 143 -8.01 -43.80 -18.69
C LYS A 143 -8.32 -44.63 -17.44
N ASN A 144 -9.35 -45.48 -17.48
CA ASN A 144 -9.72 -46.34 -16.35
C ASN A 144 -8.60 -47.33 -15.98
N GLY A 145 -7.84 -47.83 -16.97
CA GLY A 145 -6.67 -48.69 -16.73
C GLY A 145 -5.51 -47.94 -16.08
N ALA A 146 -5.26 -46.70 -16.52
CA ALA A 146 -4.26 -45.81 -15.95
C ALA A 146 -4.63 -45.37 -14.53
N GLU A 147 -5.91 -45.11 -14.23
CA GLU A 147 -6.42 -44.75 -12.91
C GLU A 147 -6.15 -45.83 -11.84
N LEU A 148 -6.26 -47.12 -12.22
CA LEU A 148 -5.93 -48.23 -11.31
C LEU A 148 -4.44 -48.29 -10.96
N LEU A 149 -3.56 -47.99 -11.93
CA LEU A 149 -2.12 -47.86 -11.72
C LEU A 149 -1.76 -46.60 -10.93
N ASP A 150 -2.37 -45.46 -11.26
CA ASP A 150 -2.22 -44.17 -10.59
C ASP A 150 -2.55 -44.26 -9.10
N ARG A 151 -3.72 -44.83 -8.76
CA ARG A 151 -4.15 -45.02 -7.38
C ARG A 151 -3.22 -45.95 -6.61
N LEU A 152 -2.80 -47.07 -7.21
CA LEU A 152 -1.83 -47.98 -6.59
C LEU A 152 -0.47 -47.31 -6.37
N LEU A 153 -0.01 -46.47 -7.30
CA LEU A 153 1.24 -45.74 -7.15
C LEU A 153 1.14 -44.68 -6.05
N LYS A 154 -0.02 -44.03 -5.89
CA LYS A 154 -0.33 -43.11 -4.77
C LYS A 154 -0.31 -43.85 -3.43
N ASP A 155 -0.96 -45.02 -3.36
CA ASP A 155 -0.93 -45.89 -2.17
C ASP A 155 0.53 -46.27 -1.81
N ILE A 156 1.35 -46.68 -2.78
CA ILE A 156 2.78 -47.00 -2.57
C ILE A 156 3.60 -45.78 -2.15
N VAL A 157 3.37 -44.61 -2.74
CA VAL A 157 4.06 -43.36 -2.35
C VAL A 157 3.72 -42.99 -0.90
N ALA A 158 2.44 -43.03 -0.52
CA ALA A 158 2.00 -42.74 0.85
C ALA A 158 2.56 -43.75 1.89
N GLU A 159 2.68 -45.04 1.54
CA GLU A 159 3.26 -46.05 2.43
C GLU A 159 4.80 -46.03 2.51
N SER A 160 5.49 -45.63 1.43
CA SER A 160 6.92 -45.98 1.25
C SER A 160 7.87 -44.82 0.89
N ALA A 161 7.39 -43.70 0.34
CA ALA A 161 8.26 -42.71 -0.29
C ALA A 161 9.27 -42.02 0.66
N SER A 162 8.91 -41.85 1.94
CA SER A 162 9.76 -41.22 2.93
C SER A 162 10.83 -42.15 3.52
N VAL A 163 10.63 -43.47 3.49
CA VAL A 163 11.43 -44.45 4.25
C VAL A 163 12.11 -45.54 3.40
N TYR A 164 11.65 -45.80 2.18
CA TYR A 164 12.08 -46.98 1.43
C TYR A 164 13.48 -46.81 0.81
N ILE A 165 14.31 -47.85 1.00
CA ILE A 165 15.66 -48.02 0.47
C ILE A 165 15.60 -49.27 -0.43
N PRO A 166 16.09 -49.22 -1.69
CA PRO A 166 16.15 -50.39 -2.55
C PRO A 166 16.97 -51.52 -1.92
N ILE A 167 16.45 -52.74 -2.02
CA ILE A 167 17.06 -53.95 -1.45
C ILE A 167 18.10 -54.51 -2.43
N HIS A 168 17.94 -54.25 -3.73
CA HIS A 168 18.78 -54.84 -4.77
C HIS A 168 19.89 -53.87 -5.25
N PRO A 169 21.17 -54.29 -5.30
CA PRO A 169 22.28 -53.44 -5.73
C PRO A 169 22.31 -53.17 -7.24
N GLU A 170 21.33 -53.66 -8.00
CA GLU A 170 21.15 -53.36 -9.42
C GLU A 170 20.19 -52.16 -9.59
N THR A 171 19.12 -52.07 -8.80
CA THR A 171 18.28 -50.85 -8.71
C THR A 171 19.02 -49.68 -8.04
N GLU A 172 20.04 -49.92 -7.21
CA GLU A 172 20.91 -48.85 -6.65
C GLU A 172 21.96 -48.31 -7.64
N LYS A 173 22.41 -49.13 -8.61
CA LYS A 173 23.53 -48.78 -9.52
C LYS A 173 23.10 -48.19 -10.86
N SER A 174 21.90 -48.53 -11.36
CA SER A 174 21.50 -48.25 -12.74
C SER A 174 21.46 -46.76 -13.12
N LYS A 175 21.42 -45.85 -12.14
CA LYS A 175 21.12 -44.43 -12.38
C LYS A 175 21.99 -43.44 -11.57
N ASP A 176 23.31 -43.68 -11.46
CA ASP A 176 24.25 -42.59 -11.08
C ASP A 176 24.46 -41.57 -12.22
N ASP A 177 24.07 -41.91 -13.45
CA ASP A 177 23.99 -40.98 -14.59
C ASP A 177 22.53 -40.60 -14.90
N SER A 178 22.29 -39.28 -15.01
CA SER A 178 21.18 -38.62 -15.74
C SER A 178 19.72 -38.81 -15.29
N HIS A 179 19.28 -39.97 -14.78
CA HIS A 179 17.84 -40.30 -14.65
C HIS A 179 17.41 -40.87 -13.28
N GLY A 180 18.21 -40.67 -12.23
CA GLY A 180 18.06 -41.32 -10.91
C GLY A 180 17.44 -40.48 -9.80
N VAL A 181 16.37 -41.02 -9.20
CA VAL A 181 15.69 -40.48 -8.00
C VAL A 181 16.46 -40.81 -6.70
N LEU A 182 17.64 -41.43 -6.79
CA LEU A 182 18.37 -42.01 -5.66
C LEU A 182 19.21 -40.98 -4.88
N VAL A 183 18.89 -40.74 -3.60
CA VAL A 183 19.61 -39.78 -2.73
C VAL A 183 20.26 -40.46 -1.52
N PRO A 184 21.56 -40.19 -1.23
CA PRO A 184 22.26 -40.67 -0.03
C PRO A 184 21.51 -40.42 1.28
N HIS A 185 21.29 -41.47 2.07
CA HIS A 185 20.76 -41.36 3.43
C HIS A 185 21.92 -41.21 4.44
N PRO A 186 21.98 -40.10 5.22
CA PRO A 186 22.98 -39.95 6.27
C PRO A 186 22.60 -40.78 7.50
N VAL A 187 23.20 -41.96 7.64
CA VAL A 187 23.05 -42.82 8.83
C VAL A 187 23.90 -42.26 9.99
N PRO A 188 23.33 -41.92 11.16
CA PRO A 188 24.13 -41.42 12.27
C PRO A 188 24.99 -42.52 12.90
N GLY A 189 26.31 -42.43 12.73
CA GLY A 189 27.29 -43.20 13.52
C GLY A 189 28.03 -44.35 12.81
N ASP A 190 27.89 -44.51 11.49
CA ASP A 190 28.66 -45.48 10.71
C ASP A 190 29.48 -44.81 9.60
N GLU A 191 30.80 -44.70 9.81
CA GLU A 191 31.75 -44.19 8.79
C GLU A 191 32.30 -45.30 7.88
N SER A 192 31.82 -46.54 8.00
CA SER A 192 32.41 -47.74 7.38
C SER A 192 31.61 -48.36 6.22
N HIS A 193 30.34 -47.95 6.04
CA HIS A 193 29.49 -48.40 4.94
C HIS A 193 29.08 -47.24 4.00
N PRO A 194 28.95 -47.48 2.68
CA PRO A 194 28.47 -46.47 1.75
C PRO A 194 27.02 -46.08 2.06
N THR A 195 26.70 -44.79 1.92
CA THR A 195 25.38 -44.23 2.22
C THR A 195 24.28 -44.85 1.36
N ALA A 196 23.48 -45.73 1.96
CA ALA A 196 22.32 -46.34 1.30
C ALA A 196 21.41 -45.26 0.71
N LYS A 197 21.04 -45.38 -0.58
CA LYS A 197 20.23 -44.36 -1.25
C LYS A 197 18.73 -44.63 -1.06
N LYS A 198 17.90 -43.61 -0.76
CA LYS A 198 16.43 -43.77 -0.77
C LYS A 198 15.92 -43.98 -2.20
N ALA A 199 14.85 -44.76 -2.36
CA ALA A 199 14.24 -45.05 -3.66
C ALA A 199 13.48 -43.85 -4.25
N PHE A 200 12.87 -43.03 -3.38
CA PHE A 200 12.22 -41.77 -3.76
C PHE A 200 12.99 -40.57 -3.18
N SER A 201 12.91 -39.45 -3.90
CA SER A 201 13.52 -38.17 -3.59
C SER A 201 12.69 -37.06 -4.20
N LEU A 202 12.04 -36.28 -3.35
CA LEU A 202 11.26 -35.14 -3.80
C LEU A 202 12.13 -34.13 -4.58
N ALA A 203 13.37 -33.90 -4.13
CA ALA A 203 14.30 -32.97 -4.77
C ALA A 203 14.62 -33.31 -6.24
N HIS A 204 14.58 -34.60 -6.62
CA HIS A 204 14.78 -35.01 -8.02
C HIS A 204 13.45 -35.02 -8.83
N PHE A 205 12.30 -35.01 -8.16
CA PHE A 205 10.99 -34.91 -8.79
C PHE A 205 10.58 -33.46 -9.09
N ILE A 206 10.91 -32.50 -8.21
CA ILE A 206 10.48 -31.10 -8.33
C ILE A 206 10.82 -30.44 -9.68
N PRO A 207 12.00 -30.64 -10.31
CA PRO A 207 12.27 -30.09 -11.65
C PRO A 207 11.26 -30.56 -12.72
N LEU A 208 10.88 -31.84 -12.68
CA LEU A 208 9.84 -32.40 -13.56
C LEU A 208 8.47 -31.77 -13.25
N LEU A 209 8.10 -31.67 -11.97
CA LEU A 209 6.83 -31.04 -11.57
C LEU A 209 6.75 -29.58 -12.07
N ARG A 210 7.81 -28.80 -11.90
CA ARG A 210 7.94 -27.42 -12.35
C ARG A 210 7.80 -27.26 -13.87
N GLU A 211 8.33 -28.19 -14.67
CA GLU A 211 8.09 -28.18 -16.12
C GLU A 211 6.63 -28.49 -16.46
N ARG A 212 5.97 -29.39 -15.71
CA ARG A 212 4.63 -29.89 -16.06
C ARG A 212 3.48 -29.11 -15.46
N ILE A 213 3.70 -28.24 -14.47
CA ILE A 213 2.66 -27.40 -13.86
C ILE A 213 2.06 -26.36 -14.84
N TYR A 214 2.61 -26.22 -16.04
CA TYR A 214 2.13 -25.32 -17.09
C TYR A 214 1.34 -26.00 -18.22
N VAL A 215 0.93 -27.28 -18.05
CA VAL A 215 0.05 -27.96 -19.01
C VAL A 215 -1.31 -27.27 -19.15
N VAL A 216 -1.95 -27.44 -20.31
CA VAL A 216 -3.27 -26.86 -20.63
C VAL A 216 -4.42 -27.88 -20.52
N SER A 217 -4.12 -29.19 -20.55
CA SER A 217 -5.12 -30.26 -20.44
C SER A 217 -5.74 -30.30 -19.04
N PRO A 218 -7.06 -30.09 -18.86
CA PRO A 218 -7.68 -30.08 -17.53
C PRO A 218 -7.61 -31.45 -16.85
N PHE A 219 -7.64 -32.54 -17.62
CA PHE A 219 -7.40 -33.89 -17.08
C PHE A 219 -6.00 -34.04 -16.49
N THR A 220 -4.98 -33.50 -17.17
CA THR A 220 -3.61 -33.51 -16.65
C THR A 220 -3.44 -32.54 -15.48
N ARG A 221 -4.16 -31.40 -15.46
CA ARG A 221 -4.19 -30.50 -14.30
C ARG A 221 -4.78 -31.18 -13.06
N SER A 222 -5.93 -31.85 -13.21
CA SER A 222 -6.55 -32.65 -12.14
C SER A 222 -5.62 -33.76 -11.65
N TYR A 223 -4.93 -34.46 -12.56
CA TYR A 223 -3.91 -35.46 -12.23
C TYR A 223 -2.78 -34.86 -11.40
N LEU A 224 -2.23 -33.72 -11.83
CA LEU A 224 -1.14 -33.02 -11.14
C LEU A 224 -1.55 -32.52 -9.74
N VAL A 225 -2.72 -31.87 -9.62
CA VAL A 225 -3.26 -31.44 -8.31
C VAL A 225 -3.42 -32.63 -7.37
N SER A 226 -4.04 -33.73 -7.83
CA SER A 226 -4.21 -34.95 -7.04
C SER A 226 -2.89 -35.59 -6.60
N TRP A 227 -1.82 -35.48 -7.40
CA TRP A 227 -0.49 -35.95 -7.03
C TRP A 227 0.21 -35.02 -6.03
N ILE A 228 0.06 -33.72 -6.18
CA ILE A 228 0.61 -32.75 -5.22
C ILE A 228 -0.06 -32.97 -3.86
N THR A 229 -1.39 -33.14 -3.79
CA THR A 229 -2.09 -33.50 -2.54
C THR A 229 -1.59 -34.80 -1.89
N VAL A 230 -1.24 -35.82 -2.66
CA VAL A 230 -0.70 -37.08 -2.11
C VAL A 230 0.73 -36.90 -1.58
N LEU A 231 1.57 -36.16 -2.30
CA LEU A 231 2.94 -35.83 -1.85
C LEU A 231 2.93 -34.92 -0.62
N ASP A 232 1.94 -34.04 -0.51
CA ASP A 232 1.70 -33.17 0.65
C ASP A 232 1.28 -33.97 1.90
N SER A 233 0.46 -35.02 1.70
CA SER A 233 -0.03 -35.88 2.77
C SER A 233 1.02 -36.78 3.46
N VAL A 234 2.29 -36.69 3.04
CA VAL A 234 3.44 -37.42 3.63
C VAL A 234 4.41 -36.42 4.27
N PRO A 235 4.28 -36.12 5.58
CA PRO A 235 4.99 -34.99 6.21
C PRO A 235 6.51 -35.07 6.13
N GLU A 236 7.09 -36.28 6.07
CA GLU A 236 8.54 -36.48 5.98
C GLU A 236 9.13 -36.19 4.58
N LEU A 237 8.30 -35.81 3.60
CA LEU A 237 8.77 -35.29 2.31
C LEU A 237 9.02 -33.77 2.32
N GLU A 238 8.51 -33.05 3.32
CA GLU A 238 8.64 -31.58 3.50
C GLU A 238 8.28 -30.76 2.24
N LEU A 239 7.21 -31.14 1.51
CA LEU A 239 6.84 -30.62 0.18
C LEU A 239 6.76 -29.09 0.10
N ILE A 240 6.20 -28.46 1.13
CA ILE A 240 6.14 -27.02 1.36
C ILE A 240 7.48 -26.27 1.17
N SER A 241 8.62 -26.93 1.41
CA SER A 241 9.96 -26.35 1.21
C SER A 241 10.27 -26.07 -0.27
N TYR A 242 9.55 -26.72 -1.18
CA TYR A 242 9.69 -26.58 -2.64
C TYR A 242 8.52 -25.82 -3.29
N LEU A 243 7.54 -25.35 -2.51
CA LEU A 243 6.36 -24.64 -3.00
C LEU A 243 6.66 -23.52 -4.02
N PRO A 244 7.72 -22.68 -3.89
CA PRO A 244 8.04 -21.66 -4.89
C PRO A 244 8.24 -22.18 -6.33
N GLU A 245 8.69 -23.43 -6.48
CA GLU A 245 9.00 -24.02 -7.80
C GLU A 245 7.74 -24.36 -8.63
N PHE A 246 6.56 -24.40 -8.01
CA PHE A 246 5.30 -24.76 -8.68
C PHE A 246 4.07 -23.90 -8.30
N LEU A 247 4.17 -23.02 -7.30
CA LEU A 247 3.06 -22.17 -6.82
C LEU A 247 2.41 -21.31 -7.92
N ASP A 248 3.20 -20.70 -8.80
CA ASP A 248 2.71 -19.90 -9.93
C ASP A 248 1.81 -20.71 -10.88
N GLY A 249 2.16 -21.98 -11.13
CA GLY A 249 1.34 -22.89 -11.93
C GLY A 249 0.02 -23.25 -11.25
N LEU A 250 0.04 -23.49 -9.94
CA LEU A 250 -1.19 -23.72 -9.15
C LEU A 250 -2.09 -22.48 -9.13
N LEU A 251 -1.54 -21.28 -8.97
CA LEU A 251 -2.32 -20.04 -9.01
C LEU A 251 -3.02 -19.87 -10.38
N LYS A 252 -2.34 -20.25 -11.48
CA LYS A 252 -2.94 -20.30 -12.83
C LYS A 252 -4.03 -21.37 -13.00
N TYR A 253 -4.05 -22.44 -12.20
CA TYR A 253 -5.12 -23.44 -12.22
C TYR A 253 -6.43 -22.96 -11.56
N LEU A 254 -6.39 -21.94 -10.68
CA LEU A 254 -7.61 -21.30 -10.15
C LEU A 254 -8.50 -20.69 -11.27
N SER A 255 -7.93 -20.45 -12.46
CA SER A 255 -8.62 -19.93 -13.64
C SER A 255 -8.86 -20.99 -14.72
N ASP A 256 -8.74 -22.28 -14.40
CA ASP A 256 -9.09 -23.35 -15.34
C ASP A 256 -10.59 -23.29 -15.72
N PRO A 257 -10.98 -23.53 -16.99
CA PRO A 257 -12.41 -23.59 -17.36
C PRO A 257 -13.19 -24.68 -16.62
N THR A 258 -12.53 -25.70 -16.07
CA THR A 258 -13.13 -26.84 -15.37
C THR A 258 -13.25 -26.56 -13.87
N ASP A 259 -14.48 -26.53 -13.33
CA ASP A 259 -14.70 -26.19 -11.92
C ASP A 259 -14.09 -27.21 -10.95
N ASP A 260 -14.06 -28.50 -11.29
CA ASP A 260 -13.40 -29.53 -10.47
C ASP A 260 -11.90 -29.24 -10.28
N VAL A 261 -11.23 -28.73 -11.31
CA VAL A 261 -9.81 -28.32 -11.26
C VAL A 261 -9.64 -27.08 -10.39
N LYS A 262 -10.53 -26.07 -10.52
CA LYS A 262 -10.51 -24.88 -9.66
C LYS A 262 -10.67 -25.25 -8.18
N VAL A 263 -11.68 -26.06 -7.85
CA VAL A 263 -12.05 -26.42 -6.48
C VAL A 263 -10.96 -27.27 -5.82
N ALA A 264 -10.43 -28.28 -6.53
CA ALA A 264 -9.31 -29.07 -6.01
C ALA A 264 -8.05 -28.21 -5.78
N THR A 265 -7.80 -27.22 -6.65
CA THR A 265 -6.70 -26.26 -6.50
C THR A 265 -6.91 -25.30 -5.33
N GLU A 266 -8.11 -24.75 -5.12
CA GLU A 266 -8.37 -23.86 -3.98
C GLU A 266 -8.28 -24.60 -2.64
N ILE A 267 -8.73 -25.85 -2.56
CA ILE A 267 -8.56 -26.71 -1.38
C ILE A 267 -7.05 -26.92 -1.10
N LEU A 268 -6.28 -27.38 -2.10
CA LEU A 268 -4.84 -27.60 -1.96
C LEU A 268 -4.07 -26.33 -1.55
N LEU A 269 -4.42 -25.17 -2.10
CA LEU A 269 -3.80 -23.90 -1.71
C LEU A 269 -4.23 -23.45 -0.29
N ALA A 270 -5.44 -23.77 0.16
CA ALA A 270 -5.87 -23.54 1.53
C ALA A 270 -5.17 -24.48 2.53
N ASP A 271 -4.90 -25.72 2.13
CA ASP A 271 -4.14 -26.70 2.91
C ASP A 271 -2.67 -26.27 3.07
N PHE A 272 -1.98 -25.90 1.98
CA PHE A 272 -0.63 -25.30 2.04
C PHE A 272 -0.59 -24.05 2.93
N LEU A 273 -1.57 -23.14 2.82
CA LEU A 273 -1.61 -21.92 3.65
C LEU A 273 -1.80 -22.24 5.16
N ARG A 274 -2.54 -23.31 5.48
CA ARG A 274 -2.66 -23.82 6.85
C ARG A 274 -1.34 -24.40 7.34
N GLU A 275 -0.67 -25.25 6.56
CA GLU A 275 0.63 -25.83 6.93
C GLU A 275 1.70 -24.74 7.12
N ILE A 276 1.79 -23.75 6.22
CA ILE A 276 2.68 -22.58 6.37
C ILE A 276 2.45 -21.91 7.72
N ARG A 277 1.19 -21.70 8.12
CA ARG A 277 0.81 -21.06 9.40
C ARG A 277 1.20 -21.92 10.61
N GLU A 278 1.06 -23.24 10.52
CA GLU A 278 1.42 -24.20 11.57
C GLU A 278 2.94 -24.30 11.75
N VAL A 279 3.70 -24.51 10.67
CA VAL A 279 5.18 -24.52 10.67
C VAL A 279 5.75 -23.19 11.18
N SER A 280 5.16 -22.06 10.78
CA SER A 280 5.54 -20.73 11.31
C SER A 280 5.32 -20.63 12.83
N SER A 281 4.22 -21.22 13.33
CA SER A 281 3.87 -21.20 14.74
C SER A 281 4.77 -22.12 15.57
N LEU A 282 5.14 -23.29 15.05
CA LEU A 282 6.12 -24.20 15.68
C LEU A 282 7.50 -23.54 15.75
N ARG A 283 7.97 -22.92 14.66
CA ARG A 283 9.23 -22.15 14.64
C ARG A 283 9.27 -21.09 15.74
N LYS A 284 8.19 -20.33 15.94
CA LYS A 284 8.07 -19.31 17.00
C LYS A 284 7.93 -19.86 18.43
N ARG A 285 7.63 -21.16 18.61
CA ARG A 285 7.72 -21.85 19.91
C ARG A 285 9.13 -22.39 20.20
N ILE A 286 9.89 -22.75 19.15
CA ILE A 286 11.20 -23.40 19.25
C ILE A 286 12.34 -22.36 19.34
N GLU A 287 12.24 -21.23 18.65
CA GLU A 287 13.21 -20.13 18.84
C GLU A 287 13.06 -19.52 20.24
N PRO A 288 14.13 -19.48 21.08
CA PRO A 288 14.07 -18.79 22.36
C PRO A 288 13.90 -17.28 22.11
N PRO A 289 13.06 -16.58 22.91
CA PRO A 289 12.78 -15.17 22.68
C PRO A 289 14.08 -14.34 22.72
N LYS A 290 14.39 -13.67 21.61
CA LYS A 290 15.50 -12.71 21.52
C LYS A 290 15.31 -11.65 22.61
N ARG A 291 16.16 -11.69 23.64
CA ARG A 291 16.18 -10.70 24.72
C ARG A 291 16.66 -9.36 24.18
N THR A 292 15.74 -8.57 23.65
CA THR A 292 15.92 -7.12 23.46
C THR A 292 16.11 -6.49 24.83
N GLY A 293 17.34 -6.15 25.17
CA GLY A 293 17.69 -5.65 26.50
C GLY A 293 17.59 -4.14 26.59
N ASP A 294 16.42 -3.64 26.99
CA ASP A 294 16.28 -2.46 27.85
C ASP A 294 14.96 -2.59 28.67
N ASP A 295 14.55 -1.51 29.34
CA ASP A 295 13.38 -1.37 30.21
C ASP A 295 13.48 -2.11 31.56
N GLY A 296 14.14 -1.44 32.51
CA GLY A 296 14.07 -1.77 33.93
C GLY A 296 12.88 -1.14 34.66
N GLU A 297 12.75 -1.50 35.94
CA GLU A 297 11.88 -0.89 36.95
C GLU A 297 10.35 -0.99 36.78
N SER A 298 9.79 -2.03 37.40
CA SER A 298 8.74 -1.80 38.41
C SER A 298 8.90 -2.77 39.58
N LEU A 299 9.06 -2.22 40.79
CA LEU A 299 9.35 -2.94 42.03
C LEU A 299 8.06 -3.47 42.68
N GLY A 300 8.12 -4.68 43.25
CA GLY A 300 6.94 -5.31 43.84
C GLY A 300 7.16 -6.67 44.52
N ARG A 301 8.27 -6.84 45.27
CA ARG A 301 8.50 -8.04 46.11
C ARG A 301 8.52 -7.70 47.60
N VAL A 302 7.85 -8.55 48.36
CA VAL A 302 7.97 -8.81 49.81
C VAL A 302 7.83 -10.35 49.89
N ASP A 303 8.91 -11.10 50.13
CA ASP A 303 9.42 -11.55 51.44
C ASP A 303 8.36 -12.30 52.28
N GLY A 304 8.60 -13.51 52.80
CA GLY A 304 9.71 -14.48 52.65
C GLY A 304 9.16 -15.91 52.44
N GLU A 305 9.83 -17.01 52.77
CA GLU A 305 11.16 -17.23 53.37
C GLU A 305 11.89 -18.39 52.62
N LYS A 306 12.89 -19.05 53.22
CA LYS A 306 13.83 -19.94 52.52
C LYS A 306 14.30 -21.11 53.41
N LEU A 307 14.71 -22.22 52.77
CA LEU A 307 15.42 -23.41 53.31
C LEU A 307 14.54 -24.49 54.02
N PRO A 308 14.98 -25.77 54.07
CA PRO A 308 15.92 -26.48 53.18
C PRO A 308 15.39 -27.85 52.67
N GLU A 309 16.24 -28.52 51.88
CA GLU A 309 16.06 -29.87 51.33
C GLU A 309 15.99 -30.98 52.41
N LEU A 310 15.28 -32.08 52.13
CA LEU A 310 15.64 -33.43 52.59
C LEU A 310 14.96 -34.52 51.73
N ASN A 311 15.46 -35.76 51.82
CA ASN A 311 15.23 -36.84 50.86
C ASN A 311 14.14 -37.87 51.26
N MET A 312 13.71 -38.61 50.22
CA MET A 312 13.28 -40.03 50.21
C MET A 312 11.82 -40.44 50.57
N ASP A 313 11.27 -41.18 49.61
CA ASP A 313 10.60 -42.49 49.68
C ASP A 313 9.14 -42.68 50.19
N HIS A 314 8.38 -43.25 49.24
CA HIS A 314 7.33 -44.27 49.39
C HIS A 314 5.91 -43.87 49.89
N PRO A 315 4.87 -44.68 49.58
CA PRO A 315 3.56 -44.14 49.19
C PRO A 315 2.35 -44.79 49.91
N GLU A 316 1.18 -44.71 49.26
CA GLU A 316 -0.12 -45.32 49.60
C GLU A 316 -1.05 -44.61 50.61
N ARG A 317 -2.36 -44.94 50.48
CA ARG A 317 -3.49 -44.63 51.37
C ARG A 317 -3.79 -43.12 51.53
N ALA A 318 -4.67 -42.48 50.74
CA ALA A 318 -5.97 -42.86 50.17
C ALA A 318 -7.15 -42.86 51.17
N VAL A 319 -8.33 -42.41 50.68
CA VAL A 319 -9.63 -42.21 51.36
C VAL A 319 -9.60 -41.22 52.56
N PHE A 320 -10.65 -40.42 52.86
CA PHE A 320 -12.09 -40.59 52.59
C PHE A 320 -12.87 -39.25 52.58
N LEU A 321 -14.06 -39.29 51.94
CA LEU A 321 -15.29 -38.52 52.21
C LEU A 321 -15.39 -37.01 51.88
N ASN A 322 -16.28 -36.72 50.90
CA ASN A 322 -17.58 -36.05 51.02
C ASN A 322 -17.69 -34.74 51.85
N ASP A 323 -18.56 -33.78 51.51
CA ASP A 323 -19.43 -33.58 50.33
C ASP A 323 -19.92 -32.13 50.36
N LYS A 324 -20.31 -31.57 49.20
CA LYS A 324 -21.67 -31.05 49.06
C LYS A 324 -22.11 -30.77 47.61
N ASP A 325 -23.30 -31.31 47.34
CA ASP A 325 -24.32 -30.87 46.37
C ASP A 325 -23.99 -30.97 44.85
N ARG A 326 -24.78 -31.80 44.14
CA ARG A 326 -24.61 -32.19 42.72
C ARG A 326 -25.88 -31.94 41.89
N HIS A 327 -25.71 -31.32 40.71
CA HIS A 327 -26.59 -31.42 39.51
C HIS A 327 -28.05 -30.91 39.71
N ALA A 328 -28.91 -30.63 38.72
CA ALA A 328 -28.94 -30.88 37.26
C ALA A 328 -29.93 -29.86 36.61
N ASN A 329 -30.00 -29.57 35.30
CA ASN A 329 -29.16 -29.82 34.12
C ASN A 329 -29.69 -28.99 32.90
N TYR A 330 -28.81 -28.53 31.99
CA TYR A 330 -29.09 -28.07 30.60
C TYR A 330 -29.92 -26.76 30.48
N TYR A 331 -29.81 -25.91 29.45
CA TYR A 331 -29.30 -26.00 28.06
C TYR A 331 -28.60 -24.67 27.69
N ASP A 332 -27.66 -24.54 26.74
CA ASP A 332 -26.70 -25.47 26.10
C ASP A 332 -25.70 -24.63 25.25
N ASP A 333 -24.45 -25.07 25.04
CA ASP A 333 -23.46 -24.46 24.11
C ASP A 333 -22.30 -25.43 23.81
N ALA A 334 -21.80 -25.47 22.57
CA ALA A 334 -20.85 -26.48 22.10
C ALA A 334 -19.44 -25.90 21.89
N ASN A 335 -18.58 -26.04 22.91
CA ASN A 335 -17.19 -25.60 22.89
C ASN A 335 -16.18 -26.73 22.63
N GLU A 336 -14.98 -26.33 22.21
CA GLU A 336 -13.90 -27.17 21.73
C GLU A 336 -13.24 -28.03 22.84
N ASP A 337 -12.78 -29.24 22.49
CA ASP A 337 -12.08 -30.15 23.40
C ASP A 337 -10.67 -29.63 23.76
N HIS A 338 -10.58 -28.77 24.77
CA HIS A 338 -9.32 -28.37 25.39
C HIS A 338 -8.67 -29.55 26.16
N ILE A 339 -7.88 -30.35 25.46
CA ILE A 339 -6.92 -31.27 26.09
C ILE A 339 -5.82 -30.43 26.79
N SER A 340 -5.57 -30.73 28.06
CA SER A 340 -4.68 -29.94 28.92
C SER A 340 -3.20 -30.28 28.71
N GLU A 341 -2.57 -29.66 27.69
CA GLU A 341 -1.12 -29.69 27.51
C GLU A 341 -0.39 -28.93 28.62
N THR A 342 0.05 -29.61 29.69
CA THR A 342 0.97 -29.01 30.68
C THR A 342 2.07 -29.97 31.20
N ASP A 343 1.95 -31.28 30.93
CA ASP A 343 2.95 -32.31 31.29
C ASP A 343 3.64 -32.96 30.08
N MET A 344 3.97 -32.16 29.05
CA MET A 344 4.96 -32.54 28.03
C MET A 344 6.17 -31.60 28.03
N LYS A 345 7.03 -31.81 29.04
CA LYS A 345 8.45 -31.45 28.94
C LYS A 345 9.28 -32.73 28.82
N ASP A 346 10.25 -32.67 27.91
CA ASP A 346 11.37 -33.61 27.83
C ASP A 346 11.01 -35.08 27.50
N THR A 347 10.04 -35.27 26.60
CA THR A 347 10.10 -36.40 25.66
C THR A 347 10.67 -35.88 24.34
N GLY A 348 11.75 -36.51 23.85
CA GLY A 348 12.39 -36.17 22.58
C GLY A 348 11.61 -36.64 21.34
N ALA A 349 10.28 -36.51 21.37
CA ALA A 349 9.42 -36.85 20.25
C ALA A 349 9.62 -35.83 19.12
N TRP A 350 10.00 -36.30 17.93
CA TRP A 350 10.05 -35.48 16.73
C TRP A 350 8.64 -35.05 16.35
N VAL A 351 8.46 -33.75 16.08
CA VAL A 351 7.18 -33.17 15.66
C VAL A 351 7.24 -32.88 14.15
N PRO A 352 6.24 -33.29 13.35
CA PRO A 352 6.15 -32.88 11.95
C PRO A 352 6.29 -31.36 11.79
N GLY A 353 7.02 -30.91 10.76
CA GLY A 353 7.38 -29.50 10.59
C GLY A 353 8.62 -29.02 11.36
N GLN A 354 9.21 -29.85 12.24
CA GLN A 354 10.41 -29.50 13.03
C GLN A 354 11.71 -29.56 12.19
N GLY A 355 11.91 -28.54 11.34
CA GLY A 355 13.13 -28.37 10.55
C GLY A 355 12.87 -27.62 9.24
N VAL A 356 11.76 -27.99 8.58
CA VAL A 356 11.16 -27.42 7.36
C VAL A 356 11.54 -25.96 7.13
N LYS A 357 12.15 -25.66 5.98
CA LYS A 357 12.61 -24.31 5.59
C LYS A 357 11.76 -23.76 4.45
N ILE A 358 10.76 -22.96 4.80
CA ILE A 358 9.92 -22.24 3.86
C ILE A 358 10.68 -21.00 3.36
N ASP A 359 10.88 -20.86 2.05
CA ASP A 359 11.33 -19.60 1.44
C ASP A 359 10.14 -18.66 1.22
N TYR A 360 9.76 -17.97 2.30
CA TYR A 360 8.73 -16.93 2.25
C TYR A 360 9.08 -15.81 1.24
N GLY A 361 10.37 -15.53 1.00
CA GLY A 361 10.79 -14.48 0.07
C GLY A 361 10.39 -14.82 -1.36
N ALA A 362 10.74 -16.02 -1.83
CA ALA A 362 10.33 -16.52 -3.13
C ALA A 362 8.80 -16.63 -3.27
N ILE A 363 8.08 -17.01 -2.21
CA ILE A 363 6.60 -16.99 -2.21
C ILE A 363 6.08 -15.55 -2.38
N ILE A 364 6.56 -14.59 -1.58
CA ILE A 364 6.12 -13.18 -1.65
C ILE A 364 6.38 -12.58 -3.03
N GLU A 365 7.52 -12.89 -3.66
CA GLU A 365 7.80 -12.49 -5.04
C GLU A 365 6.74 -12.98 -6.04
N ILE A 366 6.36 -14.26 -5.97
CA ILE A 366 5.33 -14.85 -6.82
C ILE A 366 3.97 -14.18 -6.56
N LEU A 367 3.60 -14.00 -5.29
CA LEU A 367 2.34 -13.35 -4.91
C LEU A 367 2.26 -11.90 -5.38
N ILE A 368 3.37 -11.15 -5.35
CA ILE A 368 3.43 -9.76 -5.88
C ILE A 368 3.28 -9.76 -7.41
N GLN A 369 3.83 -10.75 -8.12
CA GLN A 369 3.71 -10.87 -9.57
C GLN A 369 2.25 -11.13 -10.01
N GLN A 370 1.47 -11.90 -9.26
CA GLN A 370 0.04 -12.08 -9.56
C GLN A 370 -0.83 -10.81 -9.37
N LEU A 371 -0.25 -9.67 -8.95
CA LEU A 371 -0.96 -8.40 -8.72
C LEU A 371 -0.72 -7.36 -9.83
N ASP A 372 -0.07 -7.73 -10.93
CA ASP A 372 -0.27 -6.98 -12.17
C ASP A 372 -1.71 -7.17 -12.69
N GLY A 373 -2.20 -6.20 -13.46
CA GLY A 373 -3.57 -6.19 -13.97
C GLY A 373 -3.86 -7.18 -15.11
N GLU A 374 -2.90 -8.04 -15.48
CA GLU A 374 -3.06 -9.02 -16.57
C GLU A 374 -3.52 -10.39 -16.04
N HIS A 375 -3.28 -10.68 -14.75
CA HIS A 375 -3.72 -11.91 -14.10
C HIS A 375 -5.23 -11.90 -13.78
N ALA A 376 -5.87 -13.07 -13.81
CA ALA A 376 -7.31 -13.20 -13.60
C ALA A 376 -7.73 -12.90 -12.15
N GLU A 377 -8.97 -12.43 -11.96
CA GLU A 377 -9.45 -11.84 -10.70
C GLU A 377 -9.31 -12.79 -9.48
N ILE A 378 -9.56 -14.08 -9.67
CA ILE A 378 -9.41 -15.10 -8.63
C ILE A 378 -7.95 -15.30 -8.18
N GLN A 379 -6.98 -15.07 -9.08
CA GLN A 379 -5.55 -15.15 -8.78
C GLN A 379 -5.13 -13.94 -7.93
N GLN A 380 -5.49 -12.72 -8.38
CA GLN A 380 -5.25 -11.48 -7.63
C GLN A 380 -5.86 -11.52 -6.22
N SER A 381 -7.14 -11.92 -6.13
CA SER A 381 -7.87 -12.08 -4.86
C SER A 381 -7.19 -13.09 -3.94
N THR A 382 -6.71 -14.22 -4.47
CA THR A 382 -6.00 -15.24 -3.67
C THR A 382 -4.63 -14.75 -3.21
N ALA A 383 -3.88 -14.05 -4.06
CA ALA A 383 -2.60 -13.46 -3.68
C ALA A 383 -2.75 -12.39 -2.58
N LEU A 384 -3.75 -11.51 -2.68
CA LEU A 384 -4.08 -10.56 -1.61
C LEU A 384 -4.51 -11.27 -0.32
N ARG A 385 -5.29 -12.36 -0.39
CA ARG A 385 -5.65 -13.19 0.77
C ARG A 385 -4.40 -13.79 1.45
N TRP A 386 -3.46 -14.35 0.69
CA TRP A 386 -2.21 -14.91 1.22
C TRP A 386 -1.33 -13.83 1.86
N LEU A 387 -1.13 -12.69 1.21
CA LEU A 387 -0.38 -11.56 1.77
C LEU A 387 -1.03 -11.04 3.06
N ALA A 388 -2.36 -10.92 3.11
CA ALA A 388 -3.09 -10.54 4.32
C ALA A 388 -2.90 -11.54 5.47
N ASP A 389 -2.86 -12.83 5.18
CA ASP A 389 -2.66 -13.87 6.19
C ASP A 389 -1.20 -13.94 6.66
N PHE A 390 -0.21 -13.80 5.77
CA PHE A 390 1.21 -13.72 6.13
C PHE A 390 1.49 -12.55 7.10
N LEU A 391 0.83 -11.40 6.91
CA LEU A 391 0.88 -10.27 7.84
C LEU A 391 0.33 -10.58 9.25
N THR A 392 -0.37 -11.71 9.45
CA THR A 392 -0.84 -12.14 10.80
C THR A 392 0.17 -12.99 11.56
N PHE A 393 1.12 -13.67 10.91
CA PHE A 393 2.00 -14.65 11.56
C PHE A 393 3.48 -14.61 11.15
N THR A 394 3.85 -13.97 10.04
CA THR A 394 5.23 -13.82 9.54
C THR A 394 5.51 -12.39 9.04
N ALA A 395 4.85 -11.41 9.67
CA ALA A 395 4.89 -10.00 9.32
C ALA A 395 6.33 -9.46 9.18
N GLU A 396 7.24 -9.91 10.05
CA GLU A 396 8.66 -9.55 10.05
C GLU A 396 9.39 -9.84 8.73
N VAL A 397 8.95 -10.84 7.95
CA VAL A 397 9.54 -11.15 6.63
C VAL A 397 8.97 -10.26 5.53
N LEU A 398 7.77 -9.69 5.70
CA LEU A 398 7.12 -8.82 4.71
C LEU A 398 7.56 -7.35 4.82
N VAL A 399 8.08 -6.92 5.98
CA VAL A 399 8.53 -5.53 6.20
C VAL A 399 9.51 -5.03 5.12
N PRO A 400 10.56 -5.77 4.72
CA PRO A 400 11.48 -5.33 3.66
C PRO A 400 10.84 -5.21 2.27
N PHE A 401 9.75 -5.95 2.01
CA PHE A 401 9.03 -5.91 0.74
C PHE A 401 8.04 -4.74 0.65
N THR A 402 7.83 -3.97 1.73
CA THR A 402 6.83 -2.89 1.77
C THR A 402 6.90 -1.89 0.61
N PRO A 403 8.09 -1.42 0.15
CA PRO A 403 8.17 -0.55 -1.03
C PRO A 403 7.55 -1.16 -2.29
N ARG A 404 7.59 -2.49 -2.46
CA ARG A 404 7.01 -3.20 -3.61
C ARG A 404 5.57 -3.68 -3.37
N LEU A 405 5.20 -3.93 -2.12
CA LEU A 405 3.81 -4.22 -1.73
C LEU A 405 2.90 -3.00 -1.88
N ILE A 406 3.41 -1.78 -1.67
CA ILE A 406 2.63 -0.53 -1.81
C ILE A 406 2.06 -0.32 -3.23
N PRO A 407 2.86 -0.31 -4.31
CA PRO A 407 2.33 -0.17 -5.67
C PRO A 407 1.50 -1.36 -6.14
N ALA A 408 1.65 -2.55 -5.54
CA ALA A 408 0.83 -3.72 -5.84
C ALA A 408 -0.54 -3.73 -5.12
N ILE A 409 -0.62 -3.15 -3.91
CA ILE A 409 -1.85 -3.17 -3.08
C ILE A 409 -2.68 -1.89 -3.23
N LEU A 410 -2.07 -0.71 -3.29
CA LEU A 410 -2.82 0.56 -3.21
C LEU A 410 -3.70 0.87 -4.44
N PRO A 411 -3.37 0.48 -5.69
CA PRO A 411 -4.31 0.58 -6.82
C PRO A 411 -5.54 -0.31 -6.62
N ASN A 412 -5.35 -1.52 -6.09
CA ASN A 412 -6.41 -2.52 -5.90
C ASN A 412 -7.45 -2.15 -4.83
N LEU A 413 -7.28 -1.03 -4.11
CA LEU A 413 -8.28 -0.46 -3.21
C LEU A 413 -9.53 0.08 -3.93
N ALA A 414 -9.41 0.41 -5.22
CA ALA A 414 -10.50 0.92 -6.06
C ALA A 414 -10.94 -0.08 -7.14
N HIS A 415 -10.50 -1.34 -7.05
CA HIS A 415 -10.83 -2.38 -8.03
C HIS A 415 -12.34 -2.62 -8.11
N HIS A 416 -12.86 -2.93 -9.32
CA HIS A 416 -14.29 -3.09 -9.56
C HIS A 416 -14.88 -4.38 -8.94
N ASP A 417 -14.09 -5.45 -8.87
CA ASP A 417 -14.48 -6.66 -8.16
C ASP A 417 -14.38 -6.47 -6.63
N PRO A 418 -15.45 -6.74 -5.87
CA PRO A 418 -15.48 -6.55 -4.42
C PRO A 418 -14.64 -7.56 -3.63
N MET A 419 -14.26 -8.72 -4.18
CA MET A 419 -13.36 -9.65 -3.48
C MET A 419 -11.94 -9.10 -3.46
N ILE A 420 -11.43 -8.65 -4.62
CA ILE A 420 -10.14 -7.97 -4.73
C ILE A 420 -10.13 -6.69 -3.90
N GLN A 421 -11.14 -5.83 -4.02
CA GLN A 421 -11.22 -4.60 -3.23
C GLN A 421 -11.20 -4.88 -1.72
N SER A 422 -12.02 -5.81 -1.23
CA SER A 422 -12.07 -6.13 0.20
C SER A 422 -10.80 -6.81 0.71
N ALA A 423 -10.17 -7.66 -0.11
CA ALA A 423 -8.86 -8.24 0.18
C ALA A 423 -7.77 -7.15 0.24
N ALA A 424 -7.69 -6.26 -0.75
CA ALA A 424 -6.73 -5.16 -0.78
C ALA A 424 -6.90 -4.21 0.42
N ILE A 425 -8.14 -3.84 0.77
CA ILE A 425 -8.43 -3.03 1.96
C ILE A 425 -7.97 -3.74 3.24
N ARG A 426 -8.19 -5.06 3.36
CA ARG A 426 -7.70 -5.86 4.49
C ARG A 426 -6.17 -5.90 4.53
N THR A 427 -5.50 -6.21 3.42
CA THR A 427 -4.03 -6.31 3.33
C THR A 427 -3.38 -4.96 3.66
N ASN A 428 -3.86 -3.87 3.05
CA ASN A 428 -3.40 -2.51 3.33
C ASN A 428 -3.54 -2.14 4.81
N LYS A 429 -4.71 -2.42 5.43
CA LYS A 429 -4.94 -2.15 6.86
C LYS A 429 -3.99 -2.93 7.76
N LEU A 430 -3.73 -4.20 7.45
CA LEU A 430 -2.80 -5.04 8.21
C LEU A 430 -1.35 -4.56 8.04
N LEU A 431 -0.92 -4.27 6.81
CA LEU A 431 0.42 -3.79 6.49
C LEU A 431 0.71 -2.44 7.17
N LEU A 432 -0.26 -1.50 7.12
CA LEU A 432 -0.19 -0.22 7.83
C LEU A 432 -0.05 -0.43 9.34
N GLY A 433 -0.82 -1.35 9.93
CA GLY A 433 -0.75 -1.69 11.35
C GLY A 433 0.58 -2.34 11.76
N VAL A 434 1.14 -3.23 10.94
CA VAL A 434 2.47 -3.83 11.15
C VAL A 434 3.53 -2.73 11.20
N ILE A 435 3.61 -1.87 10.17
CA ILE A 435 4.62 -0.80 10.12
C ILE A 435 4.40 0.23 11.25
N GLN A 436 3.15 0.55 11.59
CA GLN A 436 2.85 1.41 12.74
C GLN A 436 3.39 0.82 14.06
N ASN A 437 3.27 -0.49 14.27
CA ASN A 437 3.66 -1.19 15.51
C ASN A 437 5.14 -1.60 15.62
N LEU A 438 5.95 -1.48 14.56
CA LEU A 438 7.41 -1.65 14.66
C LEU A 438 8.03 -0.75 15.75
N PRO A 439 9.20 -1.07 16.33
CA PRO A 439 9.90 -0.12 17.19
C PRO A 439 10.14 1.20 16.45
N SER A 440 10.02 2.33 17.16
CA SER A 440 10.39 3.63 16.59
C SER A 440 11.90 3.71 16.41
N PRO A 441 12.41 4.23 15.28
CA PRO A 441 13.83 4.28 15.02
C PRO A 441 14.52 5.20 16.03
N THR A 442 15.50 4.67 16.76
CA THR A 442 16.18 5.41 17.83
C THR A 442 17.10 6.49 17.26
N ASP A 443 16.83 7.75 17.61
CA ASP A 443 17.70 8.87 17.33
C ASP A 443 19.06 8.68 18.04
N LYS A 444 20.09 8.21 17.32
CA LYS A 444 21.50 8.25 17.75
C LYS A 444 22.05 9.70 17.77
N SER A 445 21.26 10.69 18.21
CA SER A 445 21.55 12.13 18.08
C SER A 445 21.05 12.99 19.25
N SER A 446 21.13 12.51 20.51
CA SER A 446 21.09 13.39 21.69
C SER A 446 21.68 12.80 22.98
N ARG A 447 22.93 12.29 22.96
CA ARG A 447 23.66 12.09 24.23
C ARG A 447 24.19 13.46 24.70
N PRO A 448 23.73 14.02 25.84
CA PRO A 448 24.19 15.32 26.30
C PRO A 448 25.69 15.27 26.61
N GLN A 449 26.41 16.33 26.22
CA GLN A 449 27.85 16.46 26.50
C GLN A 449 28.09 16.76 27.99
N GLU A 450 28.28 15.72 28.80
CA GLU A 450 29.01 15.88 30.05
C GLU A 450 30.45 16.32 29.77
N LYS A 451 30.87 17.40 30.43
CA LYS A 451 32.18 18.02 30.20
C LYS A 451 33.29 17.15 30.80
N VAL A 452 34.07 16.49 29.96
CA VAL A 452 35.37 15.89 30.33
C VAL A 452 36.48 16.58 29.54
N SER A 453 37.54 17.01 30.23
CA SER A 453 38.51 17.97 29.71
C SER A 453 39.84 17.32 29.27
N GLY A 454 40.15 17.36 27.97
CA GLY A 454 41.45 16.97 27.39
C GLY A 454 41.68 15.46 27.26
N SER A 455 42.58 14.96 26.39
CA SER A 455 43.46 15.63 25.40
C SER A 455 43.75 14.70 24.18
N ARG A 456 44.71 15.02 23.29
CA ARG A 456 44.89 14.43 21.93
C ARG A 456 46.32 13.77 21.74
N PRO A 457 46.79 13.28 20.57
CA PRO A 457 47.31 11.89 20.45
C PRO A 457 48.73 11.72 19.83
N GLN A 458 49.28 10.49 19.72
CA GLN A 458 49.81 9.85 18.47
C GLN A 458 50.70 8.57 18.63
N ALA A 459 50.77 7.80 17.52
CA ALA A 459 51.88 6.96 17.02
C ALA A 459 52.17 5.54 17.58
N SER A 460 52.84 4.72 16.73
CA SER A 460 53.17 3.29 16.89
C SER A 460 54.65 3.02 16.56
N PRO A 461 55.24 1.89 17.01
CA PRO A 461 55.56 0.80 16.07
C PRO A 461 55.38 -0.63 16.69
N THR A 462 56.01 -1.66 16.10
CA THR A 462 55.71 -3.10 16.31
C THR A 462 56.77 -3.88 17.16
N PRO A 463 56.95 -5.22 17.05
CA PRO A 463 56.76 -6.24 18.10
C PRO A 463 58.10 -6.66 18.81
N PRO A 464 58.24 -7.73 19.67
CA PRO A 464 57.32 -8.85 19.96
C PRO A 464 57.27 -9.45 21.42
N THR A 465 56.38 -10.44 21.59
CA THR A 465 56.39 -11.59 22.56
C THR A 465 56.11 -11.41 24.07
N ASN A 466 55.26 -12.32 24.59
CA ASN A 466 55.05 -12.73 26.00
C ASN A 466 54.37 -11.76 27.00
N ALA A 467 53.78 -12.37 28.04
CA ALA A 467 52.94 -11.77 29.09
C ALA A 467 53.46 -12.18 30.50
N PRO A 468 52.84 -11.84 31.66
CA PRO A 468 51.65 -11.00 31.92
C PRO A 468 51.81 -9.95 33.07
N ARG A 469 50.68 -9.31 33.46
CA ARG A 469 50.38 -8.52 34.71
C ARG A 469 50.57 -6.99 34.75
N GLN A 470 49.45 -6.33 35.12
CA GLN A 470 49.27 -5.24 36.11
C GLN A 470 49.77 -3.78 35.86
N SER A 471 48.84 -2.84 36.19
CA SER A 471 49.00 -1.51 36.84
C SER A 471 49.53 -0.23 36.12
N VAL A 472 48.57 0.64 35.74
CA VAL A 472 48.40 2.12 35.99
C VAL A 472 49.45 3.19 35.51
N SER A 473 48.90 4.31 34.97
CA SER A 473 49.31 5.76 35.05
C SER A 473 50.23 6.49 34.02
N LYS A 474 49.59 7.33 33.16
CA LYS A 474 49.71 8.81 32.95
C LYS A 474 50.92 9.55 32.29
N ASP A 475 50.56 10.42 31.32
CA ASP A 475 50.92 11.84 31.01
C ASP A 475 52.40 12.30 30.74
N SER A 476 52.76 13.32 29.92
CA SER A 476 52.13 14.11 28.80
C SER A 476 53.15 15.15 28.19
N ARG A 477 52.80 15.82 27.04
CA ARG A 477 53.35 17.09 26.40
C ARG A 477 54.58 17.00 25.43
N GLU A 478 54.83 17.89 24.43
CA GLU A 478 54.10 18.94 23.65
C GLU A 478 54.97 19.40 22.41
N GLY A 479 54.41 20.01 21.32
CA GLY A 479 55.11 21.08 20.55
C GLY A 479 55.27 21.10 18.98
N THR A 480 54.38 21.82 18.26
CA THR A 480 54.62 22.76 17.09
C THR A 480 55.05 22.32 15.65
N SER A 481 54.96 23.28 14.69
CA SER A 481 55.07 23.23 13.18
C SER A 481 55.90 24.45 12.66
N PRO A 482 55.94 24.95 11.37
CA PRO A 482 55.31 24.58 10.07
C PRO A 482 56.25 24.72 8.80
N ASP A 483 55.71 25.19 7.63
CA ASP A 483 56.31 25.67 6.33
C ASP A 483 56.62 24.64 5.20
N SER A 484 56.49 24.94 3.88
CA SER A 484 55.80 26.03 3.08
C SER A 484 55.68 25.66 1.57
N ILE A 485 55.02 26.49 0.71
CA ILE A 485 54.86 26.31 -0.78
C ILE A 485 55.11 27.65 -1.53
N PRO A 486 55.48 27.71 -2.84
CA PRO A 486 54.47 28.00 -3.90
C PRO A 486 54.74 27.58 -5.40
N ASP A 487 53.69 27.08 -6.07
CA ASP A 487 53.10 27.53 -7.38
C ASP A 487 53.83 27.46 -8.78
N ALA A 488 53.01 27.62 -9.86
CA ALA A 488 53.27 27.91 -11.29
C ALA A 488 53.19 26.79 -12.38
N THR A 489 52.88 27.18 -13.63
CA THR A 489 52.50 26.38 -14.83
C THR A 489 52.98 27.08 -16.15
N PRO A 490 52.61 26.73 -17.43
CA PRO A 490 52.33 25.45 -18.13
C PRO A 490 53.06 25.28 -19.52
N ASN A 491 52.81 24.13 -20.18
CA ASN A 491 52.67 23.91 -21.66
C ASN A 491 53.87 23.64 -22.65
N THR A 492 53.69 22.55 -23.44
CA THR A 492 54.14 22.27 -24.85
C THR A 492 55.62 22.08 -25.23
N GLY A 493 55.89 21.05 -26.07
CA GLY A 493 57.14 20.80 -26.83
C GLY A 493 57.01 19.61 -27.82
N THR A 494 57.81 19.53 -28.91
CA THR A 494 57.54 18.62 -30.06
C THR A 494 58.75 17.99 -30.79
N THR A 495 58.65 16.67 -31.08
CA THR A 495 59.15 15.86 -32.25
C THR A 495 60.65 15.67 -32.62
N LEU A 496 60.89 14.60 -33.43
CA LEU A 496 62.04 14.29 -34.35
C LEU A 496 63.19 13.38 -33.81
N VAL A 497 63.76 12.35 -34.51
CA VAL A 497 63.45 11.73 -35.84
C VAL A 497 64.12 10.34 -36.15
N ARG A 498 63.38 9.45 -36.89
CA ARG A 498 63.81 8.36 -37.86
C ARG A 498 64.58 7.08 -37.42
N PRO A 499 64.75 6.02 -38.31
CA PRO A 499 64.37 5.86 -39.75
C PRO A 499 63.69 4.52 -40.25
N ARG A 500 62.91 4.60 -41.37
CA ARG A 500 62.46 3.53 -42.34
C ARG A 500 61.51 2.42 -41.78
N GLY A 501 60.50 1.84 -42.45
CA GLY A 501 59.82 1.92 -43.78
C GLY A 501 58.99 0.61 -44.02
N SER A 502 58.08 0.38 -45.00
CA SER A 502 57.34 1.21 -45.99
C SER A 502 56.42 0.31 -46.91
N GLY A 503 55.18 0.73 -47.24
CA GLY A 503 54.14 0.00 -48.08
C GLY A 503 52.84 -0.23 -47.27
N THR A 504 51.58 0.14 -47.62
CA THR A 504 50.73 0.28 -48.85
C THR A 504 50.12 -1.06 -49.35
N ASP A 505 48.88 -1.18 -49.86
CA ASP A 505 47.79 -0.28 -50.36
C ASP A 505 46.40 -0.76 -49.83
N ILE A 506 45.23 -0.08 -49.75
CA ILE A 506 44.51 1.05 -50.41
C ILE A 506 43.45 0.63 -51.48
N SER A 507 42.15 0.55 -51.09
CA SER A 507 40.93 0.64 -51.96
C SER A 507 39.62 0.74 -51.11
N VAL A 508 38.84 1.83 -51.09
CA VAL A 508 37.68 2.26 -51.93
C VAL A 508 36.27 1.67 -51.57
N GLN A 509 35.26 2.53 -51.68
CA GLN A 509 33.80 2.48 -51.36
C GLN A 509 32.91 1.86 -52.50
N PRO A 510 31.54 1.81 -52.45
CA PRO A 510 30.55 1.75 -51.34
C PRO A 510 29.28 0.83 -51.61
N ARG A 511 28.24 0.95 -50.73
CA ARG A 511 26.76 0.82 -50.93
C ARG A 511 26.02 -0.55 -50.82
N SER A 512 24.90 -0.50 -50.06
CA SER A 512 23.56 -1.19 -50.16
C SER A 512 23.49 -2.69 -50.52
N ASP A 513 22.85 -3.58 -49.74
CA ASP A 513 21.39 -3.65 -49.50
C ASP A 513 20.96 -4.46 -48.23
N ILE A 514 19.65 -4.71 -48.06
CA ILE A 514 18.88 -5.36 -46.96
C ILE A 514 18.09 -6.56 -47.57
N PRO A 515 17.73 -7.71 -46.91
CA PRO A 515 17.50 -8.00 -45.47
C PRO A 515 18.03 -9.35 -44.88
N LEU A 516 17.71 -9.59 -43.59
CA LEU A 516 17.34 -10.83 -42.81
C LEU A 516 17.27 -12.24 -43.51
N PRO A 517 17.25 -13.40 -42.76
CA PRO A 517 17.45 -13.66 -41.31
C PRO A 517 18.28 -14.95 -40.92
N THR A 518 18.44 -15.18 -39.60
CA THR A 518 18.51 -16.48 -38.85
C THR A 518 19.43 -17.68 -39.20
N GLN A 519 20.14 -18.15 -38.15
CA GLN A 519 20.32 -19.54 -37.68
C GLN A 519 21.41 -20.51 -38.24
N THR A 520 22.41 -20.76 -37.35
CA THR A 520 22.96 -22.06 -36.86
C THR A 520 23.75 -23.07 -37.74
N SER A 521 24.74 -23.72 -37.06
CA SER A 521 25.47 -24.97 -37.43
C SER A 521 26.45 -24.88 -38.62
N THR A 522 27.43 -25.78 -38.84
CA THR A 522 27.98 -26.94 -38.06
C THR A 522 29.45 -26.61 -37.61
N GLU A 523 30.35 -27.46 -37.09
CA GLU A 523 30.39 -28.92 -36.85
C GLU A 523 31.27 -29.32 -35.63
N ALA A 524 32.33 -30.13 -35.79
CA ALA A 524 33.03 -30.85 -34.71
C ALA A 524 34.54 -31.06 -34.95
N SER A 525 35.32 -31.27 -33.87
CA SER A 525 36.19 -32.46 -33.72
C SER A 525 36.89 -32.55 -32.34
N ARG A 526 36.83 -33.74 -31.74
CA ARG A 526 37.61 -34.27 -30.58
C ARG A 526 38.82 -35.08 -31.13
N PRO A 527 39.76 -35.72 -30.37
CA PRO A 527 39.59 -36.31 -29.02
C PRO A 527 40.80 -36.36 -28.05
N HIS A 528 40.57 -37.08 -26.93
CA HIS A 528 41.50 -37.70 -25.95
C HIS A 528 41.91 -36.95 -24.67
N SER A 529 41.42 -37.50 -23.55
CA SER A 529 41.93 -37.38 -22.17
C SER A 529 42.69 -38.69 -21.80
N PRO A 530 43.36 -38.77 -20.62
CA PRO A 530 42.62 -39.20 -19.43
C PRO A 530 43.04 -38.57 -18.07
N VAL A 531 42.02 -38.32 -17.23
CA VAL A 531 41.96 -38.63 -15.78
C VAL A 531 43.23 -38.45 -14.92
N SER A 532 43.30 -37.43 -14.05
CA SER A 532 42.75 -37.51 -12.67
C SER A 532 42.99 -36.27 -11.77
N LEU A 533 42.04 -36.00 -10.87
CA LEU A 533 42.15 -35.43 -9.51
C LEU A 533 43.24 -34.38 -9.17
N LEU A 534 42.84 -33.12 -8.94
CA LEU A 534 42.87 -32.45 -7.61
C LEU A 534 42.43 -30.97 -7.64
N SER A 535 41.75 -30.54 -6.56
CA SER A 535 41.53 -29.15 -6.11
C SER A 535 41.16 -28.07 -7.14
N GLN A 536 39.86 -27.79 -7.27
CA GLN A 536 39.41 -26.39 -7.28
C GLN A 536 39.22 -25.91 -5.84
N SER A 537 39.69 -24.70 -5.53
CA SER A 537 39.20 -23.89 -4.43
C SER A 537 38.75 -22.54 -5.00
N GLY A 538 37.67 -21.91 -4.53
CA GLY A 538 36.85 -22.26 -3.36
C GLY A 538 37.25 -21.46 -2.13
N GLN A 539 37.37 -20.13 -2.28
CA GLN A 539 37.30 -19.17 -1.18
C GLN A 539 36.26 -18.09 -1.59
N SER A 540 35.18 -17.81 -0.87
CA SER A 540 34.96 -17.69 0.59
C SER A 540 35.51 -16.39 1.22
N HIS A 541 35.11 -15.24 0.66
CA HIS A 541 35.29 -13.94 1.32
C HIS A 541 34.19 -13.67 2.37
N ALA A 542 34.30 -14.36 3.51
CA ALA A 542 33.70 -13.89 4.75
C ALA A 542 34.67 -12.96 5.50
N LEU A 543 34.21 -11.76 5.83
CA LEU A 543 34.73 -10.87 6.88
C LEU A 543 36.23 -10.49 6.85
N GLN A 544 36.53 -9.29 6.33
CA GLN A 544 37.47 -8.40 7.04
C GLN A 544 37.21 -6.90 6.80
N SER A 545 36.07 -6.42 7.32
CA SER A 545 35.75 -5.00 7.47
C SER A 545 35.31 -4.73 8.92
N SER A 546 36.27 -4.80 9.86
CA SER A 546 36.05 -4.62 11.29
C SER A 546 35.87 -3.14 11.66
N SER A 547 34.73 -2.55 11.26
CA SER A 547 34.38 -1.16 11.52
C SER A 547 32.87 -1.00 11.73
N ILE A 548 32.44 -1.28 12.96
CA ILE A 548 31.08 -1.05 13.51
C ILE A 548 29.98 -1.88 12.84
N LEU A 549 29.40 -2.81 13.59
CA LEU A 549 28.06 -3.32 13.31
C LEU A 549 27.07 -2.20 13.67
N GLU A 550 26.44 -1.59 12.67
CA GLU A 550 25.23 -0.81 12.88
C GLU A 550 24.02 -1.68 12.52
N ASP A 551 23.07 -1.80 13.44
CA ASP A 551 21.76 -2.39 13.15
C ASP A 551 21.08 -1.58 12.03
N ALA A 552 21.02 -2.16 10.84
CA ALA A 552 20.26 -1.60 9.74
C ALA A 552 18.77 -1.66 10.09
N ASP A 553 18.05 -0.56 9.85
CA ASP A 553 16.62 -0.48 10.07
C ASP A 553 15.92 -1.50 9.15
N PRO A 554 15.09 -2.43 9.65
CA PRO A 554 14.48 -3.48 8.82
C PRO A 554 13.46 -2.93 7.80
N PHE A 555 13.15 -1.63 7.86
CA PHE A 555 12.20 -0.95 7.00
C PHE A 555 12.86 0.20 6.22
N ASP A 556 12.84 0.13 4.88
CA ASP A 556 13.31 1.23 4.04
C ASP A 556 12.25 2.34 3.96
N TYR A 557 12.44 3.36 4.78
CA TYR A 557 11.61 4.56 4.79
C TYR A 557 11.64 5.35 3.48
N GLN A 558 12.79 5.47 2.79
CA GLN A 558 12.93 6.36 1.65
C GLN A 558 12.35 5.73 0.37
N ALA A 559 12.60 4.44 0.14
CA ALA A 559 11.96 3.70 -0.95
C ALA A 559 10.43 3.69 -0.79
N THR A 560 9.94 3.44 0.43
CA THR A 560 8.50 3.49 0.76
C THR A 560 7.91 4.87 0.47
N VAL A 561 8.54 5.97 0.92
CA VAL A 561 8.06 7.34 0.67
C VAL A 561 8.07 7.70 -0.82
N THR A 562 9.07 7.23 -1.57
CA THR A 562 9.16 7.42 -3.02
C THR A 562 7.96 6.77 -3.73
N GLU A 563 7.71 5.49 -3.46
CA GLU A 563 6.60 4.74 -4.07
C GLU A 563 5.23 5.31 -3.66
N LEU A 564 5.06 5.73 -2.42
CA LEU A 564 3.85 6.45 -1.95
C LEU A 564 3.64 7.77 -2.69
N THR A 565 4.71 8.49 -3.03
CA THR A 565 4.63 9.75 -3.79
C THR A 565 4.20 9.50 -5.25
N VAL A 566 4.60 8.37 -5.85
CA VAL A 566 4.14 7.96 -7.18
C VAL A 566 2.64 7.70 -7.21
N GLN A 567 2.06 7.15 -6.13
CA GLN A 567 0.62 6.87 -6.04
C GLN A 567 -0.27 8.12 -6.12
N PHE A 568 0.26 9.33 -5.92
CA PHE A 568 -0.48 10.59 -6.16
C PHE A 568 -0.88 10.78 -7.62
N LEU A 569 -0.29 10.02 -8.56
CA LEU A 569 -0.65 10.04 -9.98
C LEU A 569 -1.80 9.08 -10.34
N SER A 570 -2.28 8.25 -9.40
CA SER A 570 -3.41 7.34 -9.61
C SER A 570 -4.70 8.11 -9.88
N GLU A 571 -5.51 7.66 -10.84
CA GLU A 571 -6.84 8.24 -11.11
C GLU A 571 -7.83 8.01 -9.95
N PHE A 572 -7.65 6.93 -9.17
CA PHE A 572 -8.54 6.53 -8.09
C PHE A 572 -8.32 7.32 -6.80
N GLU A 573 -9.40 7.84 -6.23
CA GLU A 573 -9.38 8.65 -5.01
C GLU A 573 -8.93 7.84 -3.78
N GLU A 574 -9.38 6.59 -3.69
CA GLU A 574 -9.07 5.65 -2.62
C GLU A 574 -7.56 5.40 -2.52
N THR A 575 -6.88 5.22 -3.66
CA THR A 575 -5.43 5.05 -3.77
C THR A 575 -4.68 6.29 -3.27
N ARG A 576 -5.07 7.48 -3.75
CA ARG A 576 -4.41 8.75 -3.35
C ARG A 576 -4.63 9.06 -1.86
N VAL A 577 -5.85 8.85 -1.35
CA VAL A 577 -6.17 9.01 0.08
C VAL A 577 -5.44 7.98 0.95
N ALA A 578 -5.28 6.74 0.48
CA ALA A 578 -4.50 5.72 1.19
C ALA A 578 -3.01 6.06 1.26
N ALA A 579 -2.42 6.55 0.16
CA ALA A 579 -1.03 6.97 0.12
C ALA A 579 -0.75 8.13 1.10
N LEU A 580 -1.65 9.11 1.19
CA LEU A 580 -1.55 10.20 2.17
C LEU A 580 -1.68 9.69 3.61
N LYS A 581 -2.59 8.74 3.90
CA LYS A 581 -2.71 8.12 5.23
C LYS A 581 -1.44 7.37 5.64
N TRP A 582 -0.79 6.69 4.70
CA TRP A 582 0.51 6.07 4.88
C TRP A 582 1.58 7.10 5.25
N LEU A 583 1.74 8.17 4.48
CA LEU A 583 2.73 9.23 4.75
C LEU A 583 2.48 9.95 6.09
N ILE A 584 1.21 10.16 6.48
CA ILE A 584 0.85 10.67 7.81
C ILE A 584 1.36 9.75 8.91
N MET A 585 1.06 8.44 8.84
CA MET A 585 1.50 7.43 9.82
C MET A 585 3.02 7.38 9.90
N LEU A 586 3.70 7.33 8.76
CA LEU A 586 5.15 7.27 8.67
C LEU A 586 5.82 8.50 9.30
N HIS A 587 5.35 9.71 8.98
CA HIS A 587 5.86 10.94 9.60
C HIS A 587 5.45 11.09 11.08
N GLN A 588 4.43 10.37 11.59
CA GLN A 588 4.20 10.26 13.05
C GLN A 588 5.24 9.35 13.71
N LYS A 589 5.64 8.27 13.02
CA LYS A 589 6.57 7.26 13.52
C LYS A 589 8.03 7.75 13.56
N ALA A 590 8.49 8.41 12.50
CA ALA A 590 9.89 8.78 12.34
C ALA A 590 10.07 10.17 11.70
N PRO A 591 9.63 11.26 12.37
CA PRO A 591 9.57 12.62 11.81
C PRO A 591 10.91 13.24 11.38
N LYS A 592 12.05 12.61 11.69
CA LYS A 592 13.40 13.06 11.30
C LYS A 592 14.07 12.21 10.22
N LYS A 593 13.50 11.04 9.87
CA LYS A 593 14.00 10.16 8.80
C LYS A 593 13.25 10.34 7.47
N ILE A 594 12.26 11.24 7.44
CA ILE A 594 11.16 11.22 6.46
C ILE A 594 10.76 12.65 6.10
N LEU A 595 10.59 12.94 4.81
CA LEU A 595 9.96 14.17 4.28
C LEU A 595 10.63 15.48 4.73
N ALA A 596 11.94 15.60 4.49
CA ALA A 596 12.60 16.90 4.49
C ALA A 596 12.10 17.77 3.31
N MET A 597 12.10 19.10 3.43
CA MET A 597 11.51 19.98 2.39
C MET A 597 12.37 20.13 1.12
N ASP A 598 13.62 19.68 1.15
CA ASP A 598 14.51 19.51 -0.01
C ASP A 598 14.30 18.18 -0.75
N ASP A 599 13.50 17.26 -0.20
CA ASP A 599 13.06 16.04 -0.89
C ASP A 599 11.90 16.35 -1.88
N GLY A 600 11.85 15.59 -2.98
CA GLY A 600 10.93 15.81 -4.10
C GLY A 600 9.44 15.69 -3.72
N THR A 601 9.13 15.06 -2.59
CA THR A 601 7.75 14.89 -2.12
C THR A 601 7.12 16.20 -1.63
N PHE A 602 7.85 17.17 -1.08
CA PHE A 602 7.21 18.41 -0.60
C PHE A 602 6.61 19.26 -1.75
N PRO A 603 7.30 19.46 -2.89
CA PRO A 603 6.68 19.98 -4.12
C PRO A 603 5.52 19.14 -4.64
N ALA A 604 5.56 17.81 -4.49
CA ALA A 604 4.46 16.94 -4.89
C ALA A 604 3.21 17.15 -4.04
N LEU A 605 3.35 17.27 -2.71
CA LEU A 605 2.25 17.62 -1.79
C LEU A 605 1.64 18.99 -2.14
N LEU A 606 2.46 20.02 -2.36
CA LEU A 606 1.94 21.33 -2.79
C LEU A 606 1.14 21.27 -4.10
N LYS A 607 1.48 20.35 -5.02
CA LYS A 607 0.69 20.08 -6.23
C LYS A 607 -0.62 19.32 -5.92
N THR A 608 -0.61 18.40 -4.97
CA THR A 608 -1.78 17.63 -4.49
C THR A 608 -2.87 18.52 -3.88
N LEU A 609 -2.54 19.73 -3.41
CA LEU A 609 -3.54 20.75 -3.04
C LEU A 609 -4.46 21.18 -4.20
N SER A 610 -4.12 20.85 -5.45
CA SER A 610 -4.94 21.10 -6.65
C SER A 610 -5.75 19.88 -7.11
N ASP A 611 -5.82 18.80 -6.33
CA ASP A 611 -6.57 17.57 -6.64
C ASP A 611 -8.08 17.83 -6.85
N SER A 612 -8.76 16.92 -7.54
CA SER A 612 -10.22 16.96 -7.72
C SER A 612 -11.01 16.60 -6.45
N SER A 613 -10.49 15.71 -5.60
CA SER A 613 -11.12 15.30 -4.34
C SER A 613 -10.97 16.37 -3.25
N GLU A 614 -11.96 16.49 -2.36
CA GLU A 614 -11.78 17.23 -1.11
C GLU A 614 -11.08 16.39 -0.03
N GLU A 615 -11.25 15.07 -0.02
CA GLU A 615 -10.66 14.18 0.98
C GLU A 615 -9.15 14.05 0.79
N VAL A 616 -8.67 13.98 -0.47
CA VAL A 616 -7.24 14.07 -0.78
C VAL A 616 -6.64 15.35 -0.17
N ILE A 617 -7.24 16.50 -0.45
CA ILE A 617 -6.79 17.80 0.08
C ILE A 617 -6.86 17.86 1.62
N LYS A 618 -7.86 17.25 2.26
CA LYS A 618 -7.97 17.23 3.74
C LYS A 618 -6.81 16.44 4.38
N HIS A 619 -6.45 15.28 3.82
CA HIS A 619 -5.34 14.46 4.32
C HIS A 619 -3.97 15.09 3.97
N ASP A 620 -3.83 15.68 2.79
CA ASP A 620 -2.62 16.41 2.37
C ASP A 620 -2.35 17.62 3.30
N LEU A 621 -3.37 18.43 3.58
CA LEU A 621 -3.28 19.52 4.55
C LEU A 621 -3.11 19.04 6.01
N GLN A 622 -3.38 17.78 6.31
CA GLN A 622 -3.02 17.17 7.60
C GLN A 622 -1.54 16.79 7.64
N LEU A 623 -1.01 16.21 6.56
CA LEU A 623 0.40 15.86 6.42
C LEU A 623 1.30 17.11 6.41
N LEU A 624 0.99 18.09 5.56
CA LEU A 624 1.68 19.38 5.49
C LEU A 624 1.66 20.12 6.83
N ALA A 625 0.53 20.08 7.55
CA ALA A 625 0.44 20.62 8.91
C ALA A 625 1.35 19.86 9.89
N GLN A 626 1.37 18.53 9.83
CA GLN A 626 2.22 17.72 10.71
C GLN A 626 3.70 18.02 10.49
N ILE A 627 4.17 18.04 9.23
CA ILE A 627 5.56 18.41 8.85
C ILE A 627 5.89 19.84 9.32
N SER A 628 4.98 20.79 9.12
CA SER A 628 5.12 22.19 9.55
C SER A 628 5.04 22.40 11.08
N SER A 629 4.73 21.33 11.84
CA SER A 629 4.67 21.33 13.31
C SER A 629 5.86 20.63 13.97
N SER A 630 6.49 19.65 13.31
CA SER A 630 7.75 19.01 13.73
C SER A 630 8.98 19.85 13.37
N SER A 631 8.87 20.73 12.37
CA SER A 631 9.97 21.52 11.82
C SER A 631 10.16 22.90 12.47
N GLU A 632 11.33 23.52 12.24
CA GLU A 632 11.65 24.88 12.73
C GLU A 632 10.70 25.96 12.17
N GLU A 633 10.70 27.14 12.79
CA GLU A 633 9.82 28.26 12.41
C GLU A 633 10.05 28.80 10.97
N THR A 634 11.27 28.64 10.47
CA THR A 634 11.64 28.87 9.06
C THR A 634 10.81 28.04 8.08
N TYR A 635 10.63 26.74 8.35
CA TYR A 635 9.84 25.83 7.51
C TYR A 635 8.36 26.18 7.50
N PHE A 636 7.78 26.55 8.66
CA PHE A 636 6.40 27.04 8.71
C PHE A 636 6.22 28.27 7.82
N LYS A 637 7.15 29.22 7.86
CA LYS A 637 7.09 30.43 7.03
C LYS A 637 7.30 30.13 5.55
N ALA A 638 8.19 29.19 5.20
CA ALA A 638 8.39 28.74 3.82
C ALA A 638 7.14 28.06 3.24
N PHE A 639 6.49 27.15 3.99
CA PHE A 639 5.21 26.55 3.60
C PHE A 639 4.13 27.62 3.34
N MET A 640 4.02 28.61 4.23
CA MET A 640 3.03 29.68 4.11
C MET A 640 3.30 30.64 2.94
N MET A 641 4.57 30.85 2.56
CA MET A 641 4.96 31.54 1.32
C MET A 641 4.52 30.72 0.10
N ASN A 642 4.95 29.46 0.00
CA ASN A 642 4.68 28.59 -1.14
C ASN A 642 3.17 28.39 -1.38
N LEU A 643 2.36 28.34 -0.31
CA LEU A 643 0.90 28.28 -0.40
C LEU A 643 0.27 29.55 -0.97
N LEU A 644 0.80 30.74 -0.64
CA LEU A 644 0.35 32.00 -1.24
C LEU A 644 0.84 32.11 -2.69
N GLU A 645 2.06 31.68 -3.00
CA GLU A 645 2.59 31.62 -4.35
C GLU A 645 1.73 30.71 -5.25
N LEU A 646 1.34 29.53 -4.76
CA LEU A 646 0.39 28.62 -5.42
C LEU A 646 -0.96 29.29 -5.67
N PHE A 647 -1.55 29.99 -4.70
CA PHE A 647 -2.81 30.73 -4.89
C PHE A 647 -2.69 31.95 -5.82
N SER A 648 -1.50 32.56 -5.93
CA SER A 648 -1.25 33.67 -6.85
C SER A 648 -1.11 33.18 -8.30
N THR A 649 -0.50 31.99 -8.47
CA THR A 649 -0.27 31.32 -9.75
C THR A 649 -1.56 30.67 -10.26
N ASP A 650 -2.26 29.91 -9.41
CA ASP A 650 -3.60 29.39 -9.68
C ASP A 650 -4.67 30.15 -8.89
N ARG A 651 -5.10 31.28 -9.46
CA ARG A 651 -6.24 32.06 -8.96
C ARG A 651 -7.56 31.27 -8.96
N ARG A 652 -7.73 30.24 -9.80
CA ARG A 652 -8.94 29.39 -9.84
C ARG A 652 -8.97 28.45 -8.63
N LEU A 653 -7.82 27.95 -8.18
CA LEU A 653 -7.70 27.21 -6.91
C LEU A 653 -8.13 28.08 -5.73
N LEU A 654 -7.66 29.33 -5.66
CA LEU A 654 -8.06 30.29 -4.64
C LEU A 654 -9.57 30.57 -4.64
N GLU A 655 -10.15 30.81 -5.82
CA GLU A 655 -11.59 31.05 -5.96
C GLU A 655 -12.43 29.87 -5.50
N THR A 656 -12.11 28.66 -5.97
CA THR A 656 -12.91 27.45 -5.75
C THR A 656 -12.61 26.74 -4.42
N ARG A 657 -11.34 26.42 -4.13
CA ARG A 657 -10.92 25.60 -2.98
C ARG A 657 -10.25 26.38 -1.86
N GLY A 658 -9.74 27.59 -2.10
CA GLY A 658 -9.01 28.37 -1.08
C GLY A 658 -9.76 28.57 0.24
N SER A 659 -11.10 28.63 0.20
CA SER A 659 -11.94 28.70 1.42
C SER A 659 -11.98 27.40 2.24
N LEU A 660 -11.84 26.24 1.59
CA LEU A 660 -11.69 24.93 2.25
C LEU A 660 -10.28 24.79 2.83
N ILE A 661 -9.27 25.07 2.00
CA ILE A 661 -7.84 24.93 2.34
C ILE A 661 -7.49 25.75 3.58
N ILE A 662 -7.84 27.05 3.60
CA ILE A 662 -7.54 27.93 4.74
C ILE A 662 -8.28 27.47 6.02
N ARG A 663 -9.51 26.95 5.90
CA ARG A 663 -10.26 26.40 7.06
C ARG A 663 -9.62 25.13 7.60
N GLN A 664 -9.21 24.20 6.73
CA GLN A 664 -8.57 22.95 7.16
C GLN A 664 -7.21 23.21 7.81
N LEU A 665 -6.44 24.19 7.31
CA LEU A 665 -5.24 24.65 8.00
C LEU A 665 -5.54 25.23 9.39
N CYS A 666 -6.65 25.98 9.54
CA CYS A 666 -7.08 26.48 10.85
C CYS A 666 -7.62 25.40 11.80
N LEU A 667 -7.89 24.18 11.32
CA LEU A 667 -8.18 22.99 12.14
C LEU A 667 -6.89 22.28 12.57
N ASN A 668 -5.95 22.11 11.63
CA ASN A 668 -4.75 21.30 11.83
C ASN A 668 -3.58 22.06 12.48
N LEU A 669 -3.59 23.40 12.43
CA LEU A 669 -2.52 24.27 12.92
C LEU A 669 -3.07 25.43 13.76
N ASN A 670 -2.17 26.08 14.51
CA ASN A 670 -2.51 27.25 15.31
C ASN A 670 -3.00 28.43 14.42
N THR A 671 -4.28 28.76 14.54
CA THR A 671 -4.96 29.84 13.80
C THR A 671 -4.24 31.18 13.92
N GLU A 672 -3.70 31.51 15.09
CA GLU A 672 -3.01 32.79 15.30
C GLU A 672 -1.66 32.83 14.59
N ARG A 673 -0.91 31.72 14.57
CA ARG A 673 0.34 31.59 13.80
C ARG A 673 0.07 31.73 12.29
N ILE A 674 -1.00 31.10 11.79
CA ILE A 674 -1.48 31.23 10.40
C ILE A 674 -1.77 32.70 10.07
N TYR A 675 -2.68 33.32 10.83
CA TYR A 675 -3.20 34.65 10.51
C TYR A 675 -2.14 35.76 10.68
N ARG A 676 -1.20 35.63 11.63
CA ARG A 676 -0.02 36.51 11.72
C ARG A 676 0.92 36.34 10.53
N THR A 677 1.24 35.10 10.15
CA THR A 677 2.20 34.83 9.06
C THR A 677 1.65 35.26 7.70
N PHE A 678 0.39 34.95 7.39
CA PHE A 678 -0.27 35.50 6.20
C PHE A 678 -0.26 37.05 6.22
N ALA A 679 -0.52 37.69 7.35
CA ALA A 679 -0.46 39.14 7.45
C ALA A 679 0.94 39.72 7.18
N GLU A 680 2.00 39.13 7.73
CA GLU A 680 3.38 39.56 7.49
C GLU A 680 3.84 39.41 6.03
N ILE A 681 3.27 38.44 5.30
CA ILE A 681 3.53 38.24 3.87
C ILE A 681 2.69 39.24 3.06
N LEU A 682 1.38 39.32 3.31
CA LEU A 682 0.45 40.17 2.57
C LEU A 682 0.71 41.68 2.74
N GLU A 683 1.29 42.13 3.85
CA GLU A 683 1.75 43.54 4.01
C GLU A 683 2.87 43.91 3.03
N LYS A 684 3.57 42.93 2.46
CA LYS A 684 4.67 43.10 1.49
C LYS A 684 4.27 42.79 0.04
N GLU A 685 3.02 42.40 -0.18
CA GLU A 685 2.57 41.86 -1.47
C GLU A 685 2.64 42.90 -2.61
N GLU A 686 3.08 42.45 -3.78
CA GLU A 686 3.16 43.27 -4.99
C GLU A 686 1.85 43.21 -5.78
N ASP A 687 1.22 42.03 -5.90
CA ASP A 687 -0.11 41.88 -6.50
C ASP A 687 -1.21 42.31 -5.52
N LEU A 688 -1.62 43.57 -5.68
CA LEU A 688 -2.68 44.21 -4.91
C LEU A 688 -4.05 43.54 -5.08
N GLU A 689 -4.34 42.98 -6.25
CA GLU A 689 -5.63 42.33 -6.52
C GLU A 689 -5.70 41.00 -5.77
N PHE A 690 -4.66 40.17 -5.92
CA PHE A 690 -4.48 38.92 -5.17
C PHE A 690 -4.55 39.15 -3.66
N ALA A 691 -3.80 40.15 -3.14
CA ALA A 691 -3.83 40.50 -1.72
C ALA A 691 -5.25 40.88 -1.24
N SER A 692 -6.01 41.63 -2.03
CA SER A 692 -7.39 42.01 -1.70
C SER A 692 -8.33 40.80 -1.64
N VAL A 693 -8.17 39.84 -2.56
CA VAL A 693 -8.98 38.60 -2.61
C VAL A 693 -8.62 37.66 -1.45
N ILE A 694 -7.33 37.48 -1.14
CA ILE A 694 -6.89 36.69 0.03
C ILE A 694 -7.42 37.31 1.32
N VAL A 695 -7.28 38.63 1.51
CA VAL A 695 -7.81 39.33 2.69
C VAL A 695 -9.34 39.20 2.77
N GLN A 696 -10.06 39.29 1.65
CA GLN A 696 -11.51 39.05 1.61
C GLN A 696 -11.87 37.63 2.07
N LYS A 697 -11.14 36.60 1.60
CA LYS A 697 -11.32 35.20 2.00
C LYS A 697 -11.03 35.02 3.50
N LEU A 698 -9.91 35.55 4.00
CA LEU A 698 -9.52 35.50 5.41
C LEU A 698 -10.52 36.20 6.34
N SER A 699 -11.09 37.34 5.93
CA SER A 699 -12.15 38.05 6.66
C SER A 699 -13.45 37.26 6.69
N MET A 700 -13.89 36.72 5.54
CA MET A 700 -15.10 35.88 5.47
C MET A 700 -14.99 34.67 6.41
N ILE A 701 -13.87 33.94 6.35
CA ILE A 701 -13.57 32.80 7.22
C ILE A 701 -13.55 33.23 8.69
N LEU A 702 -12.87 34.33 9.02
CA LEU A 702 -12.84 34.86 10.39
C LEU A 702 -14.24 35.15 10.96
N ILE A 703 -15.20 35.55 10.12
CA ILE A 703 -16.56 35.82 10.55
C ILE A 703 -17.41 34.54 10.61
N THR A 704 -17.38 33.68 9.59
CA THR A 704 -18.36 32.57 9.46
C THR A 704 -17.92 31.25 10.11
N SER A 705 -16.63 30.95 10.14
CA SER A 705 -16.14 29.61 10.40
C SER A 705 -16.09 29.32 11.91
N PRO A 706 -16.79 28.29 12.45
CA PRO A 706 -16.89 28.03 13.90
C PRO A 706 -15.53 27.82 14.59
N GLU A 707 -14.57 27.24 13.88
CA GLU A 707 -13.22 26.90 14.30
C GLU A 707 -12.47 28.13 14.88
N LEU A 708 -12.67 29.32 14.31
CA LEU A 708 -12.03 30.56 14.74
C LEU A 708 -12.72 31.23 15.95
N ALA A 709 -13.55 30.50 16.71
CA ALA A 709 -14.31 31.06 17.83
C ALA A 709 -13.43 31.70 18.91
N ASP A 710 -12.35 31.05 19.34
CA ASP A 710 -11.45 31.59 20.37
C ASP A 710 -10.54 32.70 19.84
N PHE A 711 -10.16 32.63 18.57
CA PHE A 711 -9.44 33.70 17.89
C PHE A 711 -10.31 34.98 17.79
N ARG A 712 -11.60 34.84 17.48
CA ARG A 712 -12.60 35.93 17.61
C ARG A 712 -12.75 36.46 19.04
N LYS A 713 -12.69 35.61 20.07
CA LYS A 713 -12.75 36.06 21.49
C LYS A 713 -11.53 36.92 21.83
N ARG A 714 -10.31 36.54 21.39
CA ARG A 714 -9.07 37.33 21.59
C ARG A 714 -9.17 38.71 20.94
N LEU A 715 -9.63 38.79 19.69
CA LEU A 715 -9.79 40.07 18.97
C LEU A 715 -10.82 41.01 19.61
N LYS A 716 -11.88 40.48 20.22
CA LYS A 716 -12.89 41.27 20.95
C LYS A 716 -12.38 41.95 22.23
N SER A 717 -11.19 41.59 22.72
CA SER A 717 -10.66 41.98 24.04
C SER A 717 -9.43 42.89 23.99
N LEU A 718 -9.39 43.85 23.05
CA LEU A 718 -8.25 44.76 22.85
C LEU A 718 -7.85 45.53 24.13
N GLU A 719 -8.80 45.90 24.98
CA GLU A 719 -8.52 46.69 26.19
C GLU A 719 -7.86 45.90 27.32
N THR A 720 -7.93 44.56 27.31
CA THR A 720 -7.43 43.75 28.44
C THR A 720 -6.11 43.03 28.15
N ARG A 721 -5.83 42.63 26.90
CA ARG A 721 -4.66 41.81 26.53
C ARG A 721 -3.74 42.46 25.49
N GLN A 722 -2.44 42.59 25.80
CA GLN A 722 -1.42 43.14 24.88
C GLN A 722 -1.25 42.29 23.62
N ASP A 723 -1.21 40.96 23.74
CA ASP A 723 -1.11 40.03 22.60
C ASP A 723 -2.22 40.24 21.55
N GLY A 724 -3.43 40.58 22.01
CA GLY A 724 -4.59 40.89 21.15
C GLY A 724 -4.47 42.24 20.44
N GLN A 725 -3.83 43.24 21.07
CA GLN A 725 -3.52 44.53 20.43
C GLN A 725 -2.47 44.34 19.33
N ALA A 726 -1.38 43.60 19.61
CA ALA A 726 -0.35 43.28 18.63
C ALA A 726 -0.91 42.46 17.45
N LEU A 727 -1.79 41.48 17.73
CA LEU A 727 -2.50 40.72 16.70
C LEU A 727 -3.35 41.64 15.81
N PHE A 728 -4.16 42.50 16.42
CA PHE A 728 -5.02 43.45 15.69
C PHE A 728 -4.19 44.39 14.80
N ILE A 729 -3.07 44.94 15.28
CA ILE A 729 -2.18 45.80 14.49
C ILE A 729 -1.61 45.05 13.27
N THR A 730 -1.17 43.80 13.47
CA THR A 730 -0.59 42.96 12.40
C THR A 730 -1.62 42.66 11.32
N LEU A 731 -2.84 42.26 11.72
CA LEU A 731 -3.96 42.03 10.80
C LEU A 731 -4.36 43.33 10.10
N TYR A 732 -4.50 44.43 10.82
CA TYR A 732 -4.94 45.71 10.26
C TYR A 732 -4.04 46.15 9.09
N ARG A 733 -2.72 46.10 9.27
CA ARG A 733 -1.73 46.57 8.28
C ARG A 733 -1.85 45.85 6.93
N SER A 734 -1.97 44.53 6.94
CA SER A 734 -2.16 43.72 5.73
C SER A 734 -3.60 43.80 5.20
N TRP A 735 -4.60 43.87 6.10
CA TRP A 735 -6.00 43.92 5.69
C TRP A 735 -6.36 45.24 5.00
N CYS A 736 -5.52 46.29 5.12
CA CYS A 736 -5.65 47.54 4.36
C CYS A 736 -5.71 47.37 2.84
N HIS A 737 -5.36 46.21 2.28
CA HIS A 737 -5.57 45.86 0.88
C HIS A 737 -7.07 45.64 0.52
N ASN A 738 -7.95 45.54 1.52
CA ASN A 738 -9.40 45.48 1.35
C ASN A 738 -10.12 46.35 2.41
N ALA A 739 -10.74 47.44 1.96
CA ALA A 739 -11.40 48.40 2.85
C ALA A 739 -12.51 47.78 3.72
N VAL A 740 -13.36 46.92 3.15
CA VAL A 740 -14.48 46.31 3.86
C VAL A 740 -13.99 45.29 4.89
N ALA A 741 -12.87 44.60 4.61
CA ALA A 741 -12.23 43.70 5.56
C ALA A 741 -11.69 44.45 6.78
N VAL A 742 -10.95 45.55 6.61
CA VAL A 742 -10.49 46.39 7.76
C VAL A 742 -11.68 46.88 8.59
N PHE A 743 -12.72 47.38 7.93
CA PHE A 743 -13.90 47.87 8.62
C PHE A 743 -14.62 46.75 9.40
N SER A 744 -14.74 45.55 8.82
CA SER A 744 -15.28 44.37 9.50
C SER A 744 -14.42 43.91 10.69
N LEU A 745 -13.09 44.03 10.60
CA LEU A 745 -12.15 43.75 11.69
C LEU A 745 -12.32 44.77 12.83
N CYS A 746 -12.51 46.05 12.51
CA CYS A 746 -12.75 47.09 13.50
C CYS A 746 -14.10 46.89 14.22
N LEU A 747 -15.16 46.51 13.49
CA LEU A 747 -16.42 46.09 14.11
C LEU A 747 -16.23 44.85 15.00
N LEU A 748 -15.52 43.83 14.51
CA LEU A 748 -15.26 42.59 15.24
C LEU A 748 -14.48 42.81 16.55
N ALA A 749 -13.56 43.78 16.56
CA ALA A 749 -12.73 44.11 17.70
C ALA A 749 -13.30 45.22 18.61
N GLN A 750 -14.57 45.63 18.38
CA GLN A 750 -15.26 46.71 19.11
C GLN A 750 -14.64 48.11 18.98
N ALA A 751 -13.72 48.31 18.01
CA ALA A 751 -13.04 49.57 17.75
C ALA A 751 -13.92 50.58 16.97
N TYR A 752 -15.13 50.83 17.48
CA TYR A 752 -16.19 51.54 16.75
C TYR A 752 -15.84 53.00 16.40
N GLU A 753 -15.07 53.70 17.23
CA GLU A 753 -14.61 55.05 16.92
C GLU A 753 -13.66 55.06 15.70
N HIS A 754 -12.71 54.12 15.67
CA HIS A 754 -11.79 53.95 14.56
C HIS A 754 -12.52 53.49 13.28
N ALA A 755 -13.53 52.62 13.40
CA ALA A 755 -14.44 52.28 12.30
C ALA A 755 -15.21 53.51 11.78
N SER A 756 -15.70 54.38 12.66
CA SER A 756 -16.37 55.63 12.27
C SER A 756 -15.40 56.60 11.57
N ASN A 757 -14.12 56.59 11.94
CA ASN A 757 -13.09 57.39 11.28
C ASN A 757 -12.74 56.84 9.88
N LEU A 758 -12.70 55.51 9.71
CA LEU A 758 -12.55 54.86 8.40
C LEU A 758 -13.68 55.22 7.43
N LEU A 759 -14.92 55.38 7.90
CA LEU A 759 -16.05 55.74 7.02
C LEU A 759 -15.95 57.15 6.42
N TYR A 760 -15.32 58.10 7.09
CA TYR A 760 -15.00 59.39 6.45
C TYR A 760 -13.99 59.22 5.31
N ILE A 761 -13.07 58.26 5.42
CA ILE A 761 -12.14 57.92 4.34
C ILE A 761 -12.87 57.19 3.20
N PHE A 762 -13.88 56.36 3.50
CA PHE A 762 -14.68 55.67 2.47
C PHE A 762 -15.41 56.65 1.53
N ALA A 763 -15.70 57.87 1.97
CA ALA A 763 -16.25 58.93 1.11
C ALA A 763 -15.21 59.52 0.13
N ASP A 764 -13.91 59.43 0.46
CA ASP A 764 -12.80 59.80 -0.42
C ASP A 764 -12.45 58.69 -1.43
N LEU A 765 -12.98 57.45 -1.27
CA LEU A 765 -12.63 56.28 -2.09
C LEU A 765 -13.59 56.08 -3.28
N GLU A 766 -13.03 55.63 -4.40
CA GLU A 766 -13.80 55.13 -5.56
C GLU A 766 -14.66 53.92 -5.17
N VAL A 767 -15.98 54.10 -5.12
CA VAL A 767 -16.95 53.07 -4.74
C VAL A 767 -17.15 52.07 -5.88
N THR A 768 -16.46 50.92 -5.82
CA THR A 768 -16.57 49.85 -6.83
C THR A 768 -17.76 48.92 -6.57
N VAL A 769 -18.24 48.24 -7.63
CA VAL A 769 -19.30 47.21 -7.50
C VAL A 769 -18.87 46.07 -6.57
N GLN A 770 -17.60 45.68 -6.59
CA GLN A 770 -17.05 44.68 -5.66
C GLN A 770 -17.14 45.14 -4.20
N MET A 771 -16.81 46.41 -3.92
CA MET A 771 -16.93 47.00 -2.58
C MET A 771 -18.39 47.00 -2.11
N LEU A 772 -19.36 47.38 -2.97
CA LEU A 772 -20.78 47.33 -2.64
C LEU A 772 -21.27 45.90 -2.32
N VAL A 773 -20.86 44.91 -3.11
CA VAL A 773 -21.19 43.49 -2.86
C VAL A 773 -20.57 42.97 -1.55
N GLN A 774 -19.37 43.44 -1.19
CA GLN A 774 -18.74 43.11 0.09
C GLN A 774 -19.45 43.80 1.27
N ILE A 775 -19.88 45.06 1.15
CA ILE A 775 -20.67 45.75 2.18
C ILE A 775 -22.03 45.07 2.38
N ASP A 776 -22.71 44.69 1.29
CA ASP A 776 -23.99 43.97 1.34
C ASP A 776 -23.85 42.65 2.12
N LYS A 777 -22.82 41.85 1.80
CA LYS A 777 -22.45 40.63 2.54
C LYS A 777 -22.11 40.90 4.00
N LEU A 778 -21.33 41.94 4.31
CA LEU A 778 -21.00 42.31 5.70
C LEU A 778 -22.27 42.65 6.50
N VAL A 779 -23.21 43.38 5.89
CA VAL A 779 -24.47 43.74 6.52
C VAL A 779 -25.37 42.53 6.75
N GLN A 780 -25.42 41.58 5.82
CA GLN A 780 -26.06 40.28 6.06
C GLN A 780 -25.39 39.53 7.23
N LEU A 781 -24.05 39.57 7.32
CA LEU A 781 -23.29 38.92 8.40
C LEU A 781 -23.51 39.56 9.78
N ILE A 782 -23.90 40.84 9.88
CA ILE A 782 -24.27 41.47 11.18
C ILE A 782 -25.45 40.75 11.85
N GLU A 783 -26.33 40.10 11.07
CA GLU A 783 -27.42 39.28 11.60
C GLU A 783 -27.00 37.84 11.99
N SER A 784 -25.74 37.46 11.75
CA SER A 784 -25.19 36.16 12.17
C SER A 784 -25.00 36.07 13.70
N PRO A 785 -24.93 34.85 14.27
CA PRO A 785 -24.67 34.65 15.70
C PRO A 785 -23.40 35.33 16.20
N VAL A 786 -22.35 35.42 15.37
CA VAL A 786 -21.04 35.99 15.74
C VAL A 786 -21.12 37.47 16.10
N PHE A 787 -22.03 38.22 15.47
CA PHE A 787 -22.28 39.65 15.68
C PHE A 787 -23.51 39.95 16.57
N THR A 788 -24.04 38.96 17.31
CA THR A 788 -25.15 39.17 18.27
C THR A 788 -24.84 40.24 19.32
N TYR A 789 -23.60 40.34 19.78
CA TYR A 789 -23.18 41.40 20.70
C TYR A 789 -23.34 42.80 20.11
N ILE A 790 -23.07 43.03 18.82
CA ILE A 790 -23.33 44.31 18.15
C ILE A 790 -24.82 44.64 18.20
N ARG A 791 -25.68 43.66 17.85
CA ARG A 791 -27.14 43.84 17.85
C ARG A 791 -27.72 44.14 19.23
N LEU A 792 -27.08 43.66 20.30
CA LEU A 792 -27.42 44.01 21.68
C LEU A 792 -26.86 45.37 22.09
N GLN A 793 -25.63 45.72 21.68
CA GLN A 793 -25.00 47.02 21.95
C GLN A 793 -25.70 48.20 21.27
N LEU A 794 -26.49 47.96 20.22
CA LEU A 794 -27.41 48.96 19.66
C LEU A 794 -28.48 49.40 20.67
N LEU A 795 -28.75 48.67 21.75
CA LEU A 795 -29.65 49.14 22.82
C LEU A 795 -29.00 50.16 23.76
N GLU A 796 -27.69 50.41 23.65
CA GLU A 796 -26.93 51.33 24.51
C GLU A 796 -26.28 52.48 23.70
N PRO A 797 -27.06 53.38 23.05
CA PRO A 797 -26.51 54.45 22.19
C PRO A 797 -25.61 55.45 22.91
N GLU A 798 -25.84 55.71 24.20
CA GLU A 798 -24.98 56.59 25.01
C GLU A 798 -23.58 55.99 25.21
N ARG A 799 -23.45 54.66 25.17
CA ARG A 799 -22.20 53.93 25.39
C ARG A 799 -21.48 53.57 24.10
N TYR A 800 -22.22 53.32 23.02
CA TYR A 800 -21.66 52.99 21.69
C TYR A 800 -22.12 53.97 20.58
N PRO A 801 -22.00 55.30 20.75
CA PRO A 801 -22.50 56.27 19.76
C PRO A 801 -21.80 56.14 18.40
N HIS A 802 -20.55 55.67 18.38
CA HIS A 802 -19.80 55.42 17.15
C HIS A 802 -20.30 54.19 16.38
N LEU A 803 -20.90 53.20 17.04
CA LEU A 803 -21.52 52.05 16.36
C LEU A 803 -22.74 52.49 15.53
N PHE A 804 -23.57 53.38 16.07
CA PHE A 804 -24.69 53.96 15.34
C PHE A 804 -24.23 54.74 14.10
N LYS A 805 -23.20 55.59 14.23
CA LYS A 805 -22.58 56.28 13.09
C LYS A 805 -22.09 55.28 12.03
N CYS A 806 -21.47 54.18 12.47
CA CYS A 806 -21.00 53.12 11.57
C CYS A 806 -22.12 52.47 10.76
N LEU A 807 -23.21 52.06 11.42
CA LEU A 807 -24.30 51.35 10.74
C LEU A 807 -25.15 52.28 9.86
N TYR A 808 -25.42 53.52 10.29
CA TYR A 808 -26.05 54.51 9.41
C TYR A 808 -25.14 54.92 8.24
N GLY A 809 -23.81 54.97 8.44
CA GLY A 809 -22.83 55.20 7.38
C GLY A 809 -22.88 54.10 6.30
N LEU A 810 -22.86 52.82 6.70
CA LEU A 810 -23.06 51.70 5.76
C LEU A 810 -24.42 51.79 5.03
N LEU A 811 -25.48 52.22 5.73
CA LEU A 811 -26.81 52.36 5.14
C LEU A 811 -26.85 53.47 4.06
N MET A 812 -26.04 54.52 4.17
CA MET A 812 -25.93 55.57 3.15
C MET A 812 -25.03 55.18 1.97
N LEU A 813 -24.09 54.23 2.15
CA LEU A 813 -23.22 53.72 1.09
C LEU A 813 -23.89 52.62 0.24
N LEU A 814 -24.89 51.91 0.78
CA LEU A 814 -25.57 50.83 0.08
C LEU A 814 -26.63 51.34 -0.92
N PRO A 815 -26.75 50.73 -2.11
CA PRO A 815 -27.96 50.84 -2.94
C PRO A 815 -29.16 50.20 -2.23
N GLN A 816 -30.37 50.33 -2.80
CA GLN A 816 -31.61 49.76 -2.22
C GLN A 816 -31.71 48.23 -2.36
N SER A 817 -30.76 47.50 -1.76
CA SER A 817 -30.67 46.04 -1.74
C SER A 817 -31.48 45.40 -0.59
N SER A 818 -31.50 44.06 -0.56
CA SER A 818 -32.00 43.30 0.58
C SER A 818 -31.25 43.61 1.88
N ALA A 819 -29.92 43.80 1.83
CA ALA A 819 -29.12 44.17 3.00
C ALA A 819 -29.44 45.58 3.49
N PHE A 820 -29.63 46.55 2.59
CA PHE A 820 -30.12 47.89 2.93
C PHE A 820 -31.47 47.83 3.66
N VAL A 821 -32.42 47.06 3.14
CA VAL A 821 -33.74 46.88 3.79
C VAL A 821 -33.59 46.21 5.16
N SER A 822 -32.76 45.17 5.27
CA SER A 822 -32.50 44.47 6.55
C SER A 822 -31.90 45.41 7.60
N LEU A 823 -30.84 46.14 7.25
CA LEU A 823 -30.17 47.09 8.15
C LEU A 823 -31.07 48.25 8.55
N ARG A 824 -31.83 48.82 7.60
CA ARG A 824 -32.82 49.86 7.88
C ARG A 824 -33.88 49.35 8.85
N ASN A 825 -34.37 48.12 8.66
CA ASN A 825 -35.38 47.54 9.55
C ASN A 825 -34.80 47.26 10.95
N ARG A 826 -33.55 46.79 11.05
CA ARG A 826 -32.82 46.61 12.32
C ARG A 826 -32.64 47.94 13.07
N LEU A 827 -32.17 48.98 12.38
CA LEU A 827 -31.97 50.31 12.95
C LEU A 827 -33.29 50.97 13.34
N ASN A 828 -34.35 50.82 12.52
CA ASN A 828 -35.69 51.31 12.84
C ASN A 828 -36.26 50.62 14.09
N ALA A 829 -36.11 49.31 14.24
CA ALA A 829 -36.60 48.58 15.42
C ALA A 829 -35.96 49.08 16.74
N VAL A 830 -34.71 49.54 16.69
CA VAL A 830 -34.01 50.16 17.82
C VAL A 830 -34.45 51.63 18.01
N ASN A 831 -34.59 52.38 16.92
CA ASN A 831 -35.01 53.79 16.97
C ASN A 831 -36.45 53.95 17.50
N SER A 832 -37.36 53.03 17.15
CA SER A 832 -38.74 52.98 17.66
C SER A 832 -38.85 52.73 19.17
N ALA A 833 -37.77 52.34 19.85
CA ALA A 833 -37.73 52.23 21.31
C ALA A 833 -37.49 53.57 22.04
N GLY A 834 -37.38 54.70 21.32
CA GLY A 834 -37.34 56.05 21.91
C GLY A 834 -35.98 56.54 22.41
N PHE A 835 -34.90 55.81 22.11
CA PHE A 835 -33.56 56.04 22.69
C PHE A 835 -32.73 57.18 22.04
N LEU A 836 -33.18 57.83 20.96
CA LEU A 836 -32.39 58.83 20.23
C LEU A 836 -32.59 60.28 20.70
N HIS A 837 -32.06 60.63 21.88
CA HIS A 837 -31.69 62.01 22.19
C HIS A 837 -30.27 62.31 21.68
N ILE A 838 -30.11 62.43 20.36
CA ILE A 838 -28.84 62.86 19.75
C ILE A 838 -28.67 64.38 19.92
N ALA A 839 -28.19 64.78 21.10
CA ALA A 839 -27.76 66.15 21.39
C ALA A 839 -26.55 66.13 22.36
N PRO A 840 -25.39 66.71 22.00
CA PRO A 840 -24.21 66.67 22.86
C PRO A 840 -24.37 67.62 24.05
N LYS A 841 -24.41 67.06 25.27
CA LYS A 841 -24.21 67.83 26.51
C LYS A 841 -22.74 67.72 26.94
N PRO A 842 -21.98 68.82 27.02
CA PRO A 842 -20.66 68.79 27.64
C PRO A 842 -20.82 68.66 29.15
N SER A 843 -20.49 67.49 29.69
CA SER A 843 -20.45 67.25 31.14
C SER A 843 -19.02 66.93 31.57
N VAL A 844 -18.38 67.90 32.22
CA VAL A 844 -17.03 67.70 32.80
C VAL A 844 -17.20 66.94 34.11
N GLY A 845 -16.85 65.65 34.10
CA GLY A 845 -16.94 64.76 35.27
C GLY A 845 -15.85 63.71 35.22
N ALA A 846 -14.70 63.98 35.83
CA ALA A 846 -13.55 63.10 35.76
C ALA A 846 -13.69 61.89 36.69
N LEU A 847 -13.56 60.67 36.13
CA LEU A 847 -13.22 59.47 36.90
C LEU A 847 -11.89 58.88 36.38
N SER A 848 -10.81 59.63 36.58
CA SER A 848 -9.44 59.23 36.21
C SER A 848 -8.87 58.20 37.19
N SER A 849 -9.40 56.96 37.18
CA SER A 849 -8.81 55.80 37.86
C SER A 849 -7.60 55.24 37.09
N ARG A 850 -6.59 56.10 36.84
CA ARG A 850 -5.30 55.73 36.24
C ARG A 850 -4.52 54.78 37.16
N SER A 851 -4.73 53.47 37.03
CA SER A 851 -3.75 52.48 37.45
C SER A 851 -2.55 52.52 36.50
N LYS A 852 -1.39 52.92 37.02
CA LYS A 852 -0.17 53.07 36.21
C LYS A 852 0.44 51.70 35.87
N LEU A 853 0.21 51.21 34.66
CA LEU A 853 1.22 50.47 33.92
C LEU A 853 1.43 51.15 32.57
N VAL A 854 2.68 51.20 32.12
CA VAL A 854 3.01 51.58 30.75
C VAL A 854 2.53 50.45 29.85
N ARG A 855 1.62 50.76 28.93
CA ARG A 855 1.18 49.89 27.83
C ARG A 855 1.45 50.61 26.53
N ASP A 856 1.88 49.87 25.52
CA ASP A 856 1.89 50.33 24.14
C ASP A 856 0.44 50.48 23.65
N GLU A 857 -0.11 51.69 23.76
CA GLU A 857 -1.44 51.99 23.26
C GLU A 857 -1.46 51.92 21.72
N ILE A 858 -2.55 51.37 21.15
CA ILE A 858 -2.68 51.22 19.69
C ILE A 858 -2.61 52.60 19.03
N LYS A 859 -1.63 52.78 18.15
CA LYS A 859 -1.39 54.04 17.44
C LYS A 859 -2.37 54.26 16.28
N TRP A 860 -3.63 54.56 16.60
CA TRP A 860 -4.72 54.70 15.63
C TRP A 860 -4.43 55.69 14.48
N GLN A 861 -3.67 56.76 14.73
CA GLN A 861 -3.24 57.73 13.70
C GLN A 861 -2.33 57.10 12.63
N GLU A 862 -1.29 56.35 13.04
CA GLU A 862 -0.39 55.65 12.11
C GLU A 862 -1.16 54.61 11.27
N LEU A 863 -2.13 53.92 11.89
CA LEU A 863 -3.00 52.96 11.19
C LEU A 863 -3.88 53.64 10.12
N LEU A 864 -4.50 54.79 10.40
CA LEU A 864 -5.27 55.53 9.38
C LEU A 864 -4.38 56.05 8.24
N GLN A 865 -3.14 56.47 8.53
CA GLN A 865 -2.19 56.91 7.52
C GLN A 865 -1.76 55.75 6.60
N HIS A 866 -1.47 54.58 7.18
CA HIS A 866 -1.18 53.35 6.44
C HIS A 866 -2.36 52.95 5.55
N PHE A 867 -3.59 52.96 6.08
CA PHE A 867 -4.81 52.68 5.31
C PHE A 867 -4.97 53.60 4.09
N ARG A 868 -4.81 54.93 4.26
CA ARG A 868 -4.84 55.89 3.14
C ARG A 868 -3.75 55.60 2.09
N SER A 869 -2.54 55.27 2.54
CA SER A 869 -1.41 54.94 1.65
C SER A 869 -1.71 53.70 0.78
N VAL A 870 -2.13 52.60 1.41
CA VAL A 870 -2.46 51.35 0.69
C VAL A 870 -3.63 51.55 -0.26
N GLN A 871 -4.72 52.19 0.17
CA GLN A 871 -5.88 52.42 -0.70
C GLN A 871 -5.54 53.35 -1.89
N SER A 872 -4.66 54.34 -1.72
CA SER A 872 -4.16 55.17 -2.82
C SER A 872 -3.28 54.36 -3.80
N ARG A 873 -2.45 53.43 -3.31
CA ARG A 873 -1.70 52.48 -4.16
C ARG A 873 -2.64 51.61 -4.99
N HIS A 874 -3.73 51.10 -4.40
CA HIS A 874 -4.78 50.35 -5.10
C HIS A 874 -5.51 51.18 -6.16
N GLU A 875 -5.91 52.41 -5.84
CA GLU A 875 -6.59 53.29 -6.80
C GLU A 875 -5.68 53.63 -7.99
N LYS A 876 -4.40 53.95 -7.72
CA LYS A 876 -3.41 54.18 -8.77
C LYS A 876 -3.23 52.94 -9.66
N ALA A 877 -3.15 51.74 -9.09
CA ALA A 877 -3.05 50.50 -9.85
C ALA A 877 -4.28 50.28 -10.75
N ARG A 878 -5.51 50.55 -10.26
CA ARG A 878 -6.73 50.49 -11.09
C ARG A 878 -6.69 51.51 -12.25
N ARG A 879 -6.32 52.77 -11.99
CA ARG A 879 -6.20 53.81 -13.03
C ARG A 879 -5.16 53.45 -14.10
N GLN A 880 -4.07 52.78 -13.70
CA GLN A 880 -3.05 52.28 -14.61
C GLN A 880 -3.53 51.07 -15.42
N ALA A 881 -4.25 50.12 -14.80
CA ALA A 881 -4.88 48.99 -15.48
C ALA A 881 -5.97 49.40 -16.50
N LEU A 882 -6.68 50.51 -16.24
CA LEU A 882 -7.63 51.11 -17.19
C LEU A 882 -6.95 52.00 -18.26
N GLY A 883 -5.62 52.18 -18.21
CA GLY A 883 -4.85 52.92 -19.21
C GLY A 883 -5.01 54.45 -19.17
N THR A 884 -5.50 55.01 -18.07
CA THR A 884 -5.99 56.41 -18.03
C THR A 884 -4.88 57.48 -17.92
N ASP A 885 -3.66 57.11 -17.55
CA ASP A 885 -2.51 58.02 -17.33
C ASP A 885 -1.83 58.48 -18.65
N THR A 886 -2.59 59.09 -19.57
CA THR A 886 -2.05 59.70 -20.82
C THR A 886 -2.48 61.14 -21.08
N PHE A 887 -3.16 61.82 -20.13
CA PHE A 887 -3.65 63.20 -20.36
C PHE A 887 -3.67 64.12 -19.12
N SER A 888 -2.49 64.37 -18.52
CA SER A 888 -2.35 65.26 -17.35
C SER A 888 -0.97 65.94 -17.30
N GLY A 889 -0.59 66.65 -18.37
CA GLY A 889 0.78 67.18 -18.54
C GLY A 889 0.94 68.51 -19.31
N PHE A 890 -0.10 69.33 -19.45
CA PHE A 890 -0.01 70.67 -20.04
C PHE A 890 -1.04 71.63 -19.43
N TYR A 891 -0.57 72.64 -18.68
CA TYR A 891 -1.03 74.05 -18.70
C TYR A 891 -0.37 74.86 -17.57
N GLU A 892 0.94 75.13 -17.68
CA GLU A 892 1.55 76.24 -16.93
C GLU A 892 2.75 76.82 -17.69
N PHE A 893 2.47 77.68 -18.68
CA PHE A 893 3.48 78.57 -19.27
C PHE A 893 2.81 79.77 -19.97
N ASP A 894 2.87 80.94 -19.34
CA ASP A 894 3.48 82.14 -19.93
C ASP A 894 3.51 83.29 -18.91
N ARG A 895 4.72 83.69 -18.46
CA ARG A 895 5.11 85.11 -18.39
C ARG A 895 6.62 85.31 -18.16
N GLN A 896 7.31 85.58 -19.27
CA GLN A 896 8.40 86.57 -19.44
C GLN A 896 9.75 86.42 -18.68
N SER A 897 10.83 86.54 -19.49
CA SER A 897 12.18 87.08 -19.18
C SER A 897 13.11 86.33 -18.20
N ASP A 898 14.44 86.29 -18.38
CA ASP A 898 15.34 86.56 -19.54
C ASP A 898 16.76 85.99 -19.25
N GLN A 899 17.61 85.78 -20.27
CA GLN A 899 18.99 85.24 -20.22
C GLN A 899 19.08 83.77 -19.68
N GLY A 900 19.95 82.84 -20.07
CA GLY A 900 21.26 82.80 -20.76
C GLY A 900 22.09 81.71 -20.02
N GLU A 901 22.88 80.79 -20.60
CA GLU A 901 23.40 80.59 -21.96
C GLU A 901 23.41 79.08 -22.38
N ARG A 902 24.31 78.70 -23.33
CA ARG A 902 24.57 77.37 -23.93
C ARG A 902 25.31 76.44 -22.91
N VAL A 903 25.50 75.12 -23.09
CA VAL A 903 26.13 74.38 -24.23
C VAL A 903 25.65 72.89 -24.31
N THR A 904 25.84 72.31 -25.50
CA THR A 904 25.58 70.92 -25.99
C THR A 904 26.30 69.80 -25.19
N THR A 905 25.94 68.50 -25.24
CA THR A 905 25.87 67.60 -26.44
C THR A 905 24.89 66.40 -26.39
N ARG A 906 24.58 65.88 -27.59
CA ARG A 906 23.74 64.70 -27.98
C ARG A 906 24.65 63.73 -28.80
N PRO A 907 24.20 62.62 -29.45
CA PRO A 907 22.95 61.83 -29.38
C PRO A 907 23.14 60.26 -29.36
N GLY A 908 22.03 59.50 -29.31
CA GLY A 908 21.99 58.06 -29.65
C GLY A 908 20.56 57.46 -29.51
N PRO A 909 19.95 56.76 -30.50
CA PRO A 909 18.47 56.60 -30.53
C PRO A 909 17.91 55.16 -30.55
N ALA A 910 16.61 55.03 -30.23
CA ALA A 910 15.75 53.86 -30.52
C ALA A 910 14.31 54.33 -30.92
N PRO A 911 13.48 53.52 -31.63
CA PRO A 911 12.39 54.03 -32.47
C PRO A 911 10.93 53.82 -31.97
N THR A 912 9.99 54.42 -32.71
CA THR A 912 8.54 54.57 -32.42
C THR A 912 7.61 53.50 -33.00
N ARG A 913 6.38 53.38 -32.48
CA ARG A 913 5.20 52.77 -33.15
C ARG A 913 3.97 53.72 -33.15
N PRO A 914 2.96 53.55 -34.04
CA PRO A 914 2.04 54.65 -34.39
C PRO A 914 0.52 54.41 -34.20
N GLY A 915 -0.20 55.51 -33.94
CA GLY A 915 -1.33 55.95 -34.79
C GLY A 915 -2.74 55.35 -34.64
N LEU A 916 -3.65 56.08 -34.00
CA LEU A 916 -5.12 55.93 -34.13
C LEU A 916 -5.66 56.56 -35.43
N ARG A 917 -6.85 56.11 -35.91
CA ARG A 917 -7.75 56.99 -36.68
C ARG A 917 -9.24 56.62 -36.59
N ARG A 918 -10.10 57.65 -36.58
CA ARG A 918 -11.58 57.58 -36.67
C ARG A 918 -12.08 57.92 -38.08
N LYS A 919 -13.18 57.30 -38.51
CA LYS A 919 -14.42 57.83 -39.16
C LYS A 919 -15.13 56.65 -39.87
N ALA A 920 -16.43 56.38 -39.77
CA ALA A 920 -17.67 57.18 -39.69
C ALA A 920 -18.30 57.51 -41.05
N THR A 921 -19.31 56.70 -41.42
CA THR A 921 -20.49 56.99 -42.28
C THR A 921 -21.50 55.86 -42.05
N GLY A 922 -22.79 56.09 -42.32
CA GLY A 922 -23.81 55.05 -42.39
C GLY A 922 -24.93 55.48 -43.32
N GLU A 923 -25.53 54.53 -44.05
CA GLU A 923 -26.77 54.71 -44.80
C GLU A 923 -27.48 53.34 -44.95
N VAL A 924 -28.68 53.32 -45.55
CA VAL A 924 -29.70 52.27 -45.33
C VAL A 924 -30.27 51.74 -46.65
N SER A 925 -30.90 50.54 -46.62
CA SER A 925 -31.82 49.96 -47.65
C SER A 925 -31.11 49.10 -48.75
N ILE A 926 -31.67 48.08 -49.44
CA ILE A 926 -32.95 47.29 -49.49
C ILE A 926 -32.77 46.22 -50.64
N PRO A 927 -33.51 45.08 -50.82
CA PRO A 927 -34.27 44.20 -49.91
C PRO A 927 -34.16 42.64 -50.21
N SER A 928 -34.80 41.83 -49.35
CA SER A 928 -35.60 40.60 -49.62
C SER A 928 -35.17 39.42 -50.55
N SER A 929 -35.31 38.20 -50.00
CA SER A 929 -36.23 37.17 -50.55
C SER A 929 -36.80 36.28 -49.43
N ASN A 930 -38.09 35.93 -49.50
CA ASN A 930 -38.89 35.16 -48.50
C ASN A 930 -39.23 33.76 -49.09
N PRO A 931 -40.03 32.84 -48.46
CA PRO A 931 -41.04 32.95 -47.37
C PRO A 931 -40.62 32.15 -46.09
N SER A 932 -41.42 31.82 -45.05
CA SER A 932 -42.87 31.53 -44.95
C SER A 932 -43.52 31.71 -43.55
N THR A 933 -44.85 31.59 -43.58
CA THR A 933 -45.86 31.32 -42.53
C THR A 933 -45.50 30.26 -41.46
N ALA A 934 -46.02 30.24 -40.21
CA ALA A 934 -46.96 31.09 -39.41
C ALA A 934 -47.00 30.47 -37.96
N GLN A 935 -47.68 30.92 -36.87
CA GLN A 935 -48.51 32.06 -36.39
C GLN A 935 -48.50 31.96 -34.82
N ASN A 936 -48.63 32.95 -33.92
CA ASN A 936 -49.14 34.34 -33.87
C ASN A 936 -50.71 34.45 -33.82
N PRO A 937 -51.38 35.22 -32.91
CA PRO A 937 -50.87 36.26 -31.98
C PRO A 937 -51.51 36.31 -30.54
N SER A 938 -51.11 37.32 -29.75
CA SER A 938 -51.73 37.77 -28.48
C SER A 938 -52.27 39.22 -28.58
N PRO A 939 -53.00 39.74 -27.57
CA PRO A 939 -52.83 41.18 -27.25
C PRO A 939 -53.09 41.65 -25.78
N THR A 940 -52.32 42.68 -25.39
CA THR A 940 -52.67 43.85 -24.52
C THR A 940 -52.91 43.79 -22.99
N THR A 941 -52.45 44.87 -22.35
CA THR A 941 -52.55 45.38 -20.95
C THR A 941 -53.88 46.16 -20.70
N PRO A 942 -54.22 46.86 -19.55
CA PRO A 942 -53.37 47.37 -18.44
C PRO A 942 -53.99 47.54 -16.99
N PHE A 943 -53.20 48.18 -16.10
CA PHE A 943 -53.55 49.06 -14.95
C PHE A 943 -54.23 48.57 -13.62
N ALA A 944 -53.55 48.95 -12.52
CA ALA A 944 -54.04 49.66 -11.31
C ALA A 944 -54.70 48.95 -10.08
N ARG A 945 -54.03 49.18 -8.92
CA ARG A 945 -54.55 49.57 -7.58
C ARG A 945 -55.49 48.65 -6.75
N SER A 946 -54.90 48.18 -5.64
CA SER A 946 -55.27 48.52 -4.24
C SER A 946 -56.12 47.57 -3.36
N LEU A 947 -55.93 47.76 -2.04
CA LEU A 947 -56.71 47.30 -0.88
C LEU A 947 -56.73 45.79 -0.53
N SER A 948 -56.02 45.46 0.56
CA SER A 948 -56.47 44.46 1.54
C SER A 948 -57.71 44.99 2.29
N PRO A 949 -58.61 44.15 2.84
CA PRO A 949 -58.29 43.46 4.10
C PRO A 949 -58.97 42.09 4.32
N LEU A 950 -58.75 41.54 5.52
CA LEU A 950 -59.51 40.47 6.23
C LEU A 950 -59.33 38.99 5.80
N ASN A 951 -59.03 38.20 6.84
CA ASN A 951 -59.16 36.73 6.96
C ASN A 951 -60.67 36.34 7.14
N PRO A 952 -61.11 35.06 7.12
CA PRO A 952 -60.33 33.82 7.16
C PRO A 952 -60.79 32.64 6.26
N ARG A 953 -60.01 31.55 6.36
CA ARG A 953 -60.28 30.10 6.07
C ARG A 953 -59.78 29.48 4.73
N ALA A 954 -59.12 28.32 4.95
CA ALA A 954 -59.10 27.07 4.16
C ALA A 954 -57.89 26.74 3.26
N ARG A 955 -57.46 25.45 3.40
CA ARG A 955 -56.65 24.59 2.49
C ARG A 955 -55.11 24.80 2.48
N ILE A 956 -54.30 23.96 3.17
CA ILE A 956 -53.82 22.59 2.79
C ILE A 956 -52.93 22.65 1.51
N GLN A 957 -51.67 22.16 1.46
CA GLN A 957 -50.97 21.14 2.28
C GLN A 957 -49.42 21.27 2.29
N ASN A 958 -48.77 20.66 3.30
CA ASN A 958 -47.45 19.98 3.35
C ASN A 958 -46.66 20.37 4.62
N GLY A 959 -46.12 19.44 5.43
CA GLY A 959 -46.27 17.98 5.42
C GLY A 959 -45.11 17.25 6.14
N VAL A 960 -45.22 17.03 7.46
CA VAL A 960 -44.22 16.31 8.27
C VAL A 960 -44.89 15.39 9.31
N SER A 961 -44.23 14.27 9.60
CA SER A 961 -44.58 13.10 10.42
C SER A 961 -45.23 13.33 11.80
N ALA A 962 -46.21 12.47 12.17
CA ALA A 962 -46.19 11.68 13.43
C ALA A 962 -47.40 10.70 13.60
N SER A 963 -47.11 9.51 14.16
CA SER A 963 -47.95 8.66 15.04
C SER A 963 -49.40 8.23 14.69
N ASN A 964 -49.52 6.93 14.34
CA ASN A 964 -50.40 5.91 14.96
C ASN A 964 -51.95 5.82 14.66
N PRO A 965 -52.60 4.66 14.98
CA PRO A 965 -53.79 4.09 14.28
C PRO A 965 -55.14 4.45 14.99
N PRO A 966 -56.36 3.94 14.63
CA PRO A 966 -56.65 2.70 13.89
C PRO A 966 -57.93 2.61 12.99
N SER A 967 -58.21 1.36 12.58
CA SER A 967 -59.50 0.73 12.24
C SER A 967 -59.75 0.26 10.78
N THR A 968 -60.20 -1.00 10.71
CA THR A 968 -60.72 -1.82 9.60
C THR A 968 -62.12 -1.35 9.12
N PRO A 969 -62.74 -1.88 8.03
CA PRO A 969 -62.48 -3.18 7.37
C PRO A 969 -62.54 -3.24 5.82
N LEU A 970 -62.08 -4.36 5.24
CA LEU A 970 -62.91 -5.30 4.46
C LEU A 970 -62.13 -6.58 4.08
N ASN A 971 -62.85 -7.69 4.00
CA ASN A 971 -62.43 -9.05 3.58
C ASN A 971 -63.25 -9.38 2.29
N PRO A 972 -62.96 -10.39 1.44
CA PRO A 972 -62.68 -11.78 1.85
C PRO A 972 -61.61 -12.57 1.05
N ALA A 973 -61.00 -13.61 1.66
CA ALA A 973 -61.34 -15.03 1.40
C ALA A 973 -60.21 -16.04 1.79
N ALA A 974 -60.56 -16.99 2.69
CA ALA A 974 -60.11 -18.39 2.81
C ALA A 974 -58.61 -18.82 2.70
N ALA A 975 -58.09 -19.79 3.48
CA ALA A 975 -58.58 -20.45 4.71
C ALA A 975 -57.49 -21.36 5.35
N LEU A 976 -57.56 -21.54 6.69
CA LEU A 976 -56.90 -22.60 7.52
C LEU A 976 -55.34 -22.51 7.62
N THR A 977 -54.66 -22.96 8.69
CA THR A 977 -55.02 -23.97 9.72
C THR A 977 -54.39 -23.67 11.11
N GLN A 978 -55.20 -23.74 12.19
CA GLN A 978 -54.87 -24.02 13.62
C GLN A 978 -53.72 -23.28 14.38
N GLN A 979 -53.57 -23.45 15.71
CA GLN A 979 -54.44 -22.96 16.81
C GLN A 979 -53.61 -22.86 18.11
N ALA A 980 -53.99 -22.00 19.09
CA ALA A 980 -53.15 -21.67 20.25
C ALA A 980 -53.79 -21.89 21.64
N GLN A 981 -52.91 -22.24 22.60
CA GLN A 981 -52.88 -21.94 24.05
C GLN A 981 -54.16 -21.94 24.92
N LYS A 982 -54.02 -22.56 26.11
CA LYS A 982 -54.54 -22.06 27.42
C LYS A 982 -53.84 -22.82 28.57
N GLN A 983 -53.78 -22.41 29.85
CA GLN A 983 -53.67 -21.16 30.64
C GLN A 983 -54.10 -21.50 32.10
N LYS A 984 -53.46 -20.91 33.15
CA LYS A 984 -53.90 -20.87 34.59
C LYS A 984 -53.72 -22.20 35.39
N ARG A 985 -53.36 -22.26 36.70
CA ARG A 985 -53.45 -21.32 37.85
C ARG A 985 -52.81 -21.93 39.14
N ILE A 986 -52.71 -21.11 40.22
CA ILE A 986 -52.73 -21.45 41.68
C ILE A 986 -51.40 -21.82 42.42
N ILE A 987 -50.84 -20.79 43.10
CA ILE A 987 -50.56 -20.66 44.56
C ILE A 987 -49.75 -21.75 45.33
N SER A 988 -48.55 -21.34 45.77
CA SER A 988 -47.77 -21.71 46.99
C SER A 988 -47.55 -23.18 47.42
N LEU A 989 -46.29 -23.53 47.73
CA LEU A 989 -45.82 -23.68 49.11
C LEU A 989 -44.28 -23.83 49.24
N THR A 990 -43.70 -23.02 50.13
CA THR A 990 -42.49 -23.23 50.96
C THR A 990 -41.35 -24.20 50.56
N ARG A 991 -40.15 -23.59 50.49
CA ARG A 991 -38.97 -23.86 51.36
C ARG A 991 -38.02 -25.03 51.03
N LYS A 992 -36.76 -24.64 50.81
CA LYS A 992 -35.53 -25.45 50.62
C LYS A 992 -35.49 -26.25 49.31
N GLU A 993 -34.33 -26.38 48.66
CA GLU A 993 -32.99 -25.83 48.98
C GLU A 993 -32.46 -24.98 47.80
#